data_AF-A0AAD7Z442-F1
#
_entry.id   AF-A0AAD7Z442-F1
#
_cell.length_a   1.000
_cell.length_b   1.000
_cell.length_c   1.000
_cell.angle_alpha   90.00
_cell.angle_beta   90.00
_cell.angle_gamma   90.00
#
_symmetry.space_group_name_H-M   'P 1'
#
loop_
_entity.id
_entity.type
_entity.pdbx_description
1 polymer ?
#
loop_
_entity_poly.entity_id
_entity_poly.type
_entity_poly.pdbx_seq_one_letter_code
_entity_poly.pdbx_strand_id
1 'polypeptide(L)'
;MVIMAYRVLLVFILAIICVKTEEEAASRMSKAERQSLREEARKMFYHAYNAYMENAYPADELMPLSCKGRWKGITPSRGDMDDALGNFSLTLVDSLDTLAVLGDFSEFSRAIKLVIKDVTFDHDIVVSVFETNIRMLGGLLSAHVLATTLKNDVPALQWYNGELLKMAENLGKRLLPAFNTSTGIPHGRINLRHGMRGMSESRETCTACAGTMILEMAALSRLTGNPVYEQKAHKAMDRLWKIRHRTSDLMGTVINIHSGDWVRKDAGVGAGIDSYYEYCLKAYILLGDEKYLARFNRHYNAVMKYISRGPVMLAVHMHRPHLQSRNFMDALLAFWPGLQVLLGDVRPAVETHEMLYQVMQRHTFIPEAFTSDFQVHWGQHPLRPEFLESTYFLHRATEDDHYLQVGKAVLKALQQYTRVPCGYAAVNDVRTRIHEDRMDSFVLAETFKYLYMLFGEDKDVPVKLEDYVLTTEAHFLPLSLATDGKNTSYFKLKIDDEDEDKYRKTCPNMASLVAEKVRRPMRQLLGSAPARPPARLRPLNDPRQIHTLSDMGISVLTLPDGRVQLLYTTSTAKSAKDAAEGLTFMREMSKWNSLSDMENGVVPAGVKVHDKIFPAGPGHFGKEISPANQYTNTVAFVIPIDACTPIENKNDVAGKFAIAKRGQCTFAQKVRHMQTAGATLAIILDNIPDSTHESTALFAMSGDGKDDIDIPAVFLFSQEGRFLTDAFLAKPDLTVTIGELKAMKSHYENTCDDGNNCETVLETPTDTNDKESFDHLKKVLSQLAAQFELSLSNEEQKANDESDNVIISKSKYISDDGNLEGPPHACTTKTDDETNEQIVATVEDVTKETESKNEPDRF
;
A
#
# COMPACT_ATOMS: atom_id res chain seq x y z
N MET A 1 9.42 -59.97 -32.26
CA MET A 1 9.44 -58.62 -32.88
C MET A 1 8.37 -57.68 -32.32
N VAL A 2 7.11 -58.08 -32.18
CA VAL A 2 6.01 -57.19 -31.72
C VAL A 2 6.22 -56.60 -30.31
N ILE A 3 6.73 -57.40 -29.36
CA ILE A 3 7.02 -56.95 -27.98
C ILE A 3 8.16 -55.91 -27.94
N MET A 4 9.12 -56.03 -28.87
CA MET A 4 10.26 -55.11 -28.93
C MET A 4 9.84 -53.75 -29.52
N ALA A 5 8.94 -53.76 -30.52
CA ALA A 5 8.33 -52.54 -31.04
C ALA A 5 7.49 -51.80 -29.99
N TYR A 6 6.75 -52.54 -29.14
CA TYR A 6 5.98 -51.95 -28.04
C TYR A 6 6.86 -51.29 -26.97
N ARG A 7 8.00 -51.92 -26.63
CA ARG A 7 8.95 -51.34 -25.67
C ARG A 7 9.63 -50.08 -26.21
N VAL A 8 9.97 -50.04 -27.49
CA VAL A 8 10.55 -48.84 -28.13
C VAL A 8 9.51 -47.71 -28.20
N LEU A 9 8.25 -48.03 -28.53
CA LEU A 9 7.16 -47.05 -28.54
C LEU A 9 6.89 -46.49 -27.12
N LEU A 10 6.92 -47.34 -26.10
CA LEU A 10 6.69 -46.94 -24.72
C LEU A 10 7.83 -46.07 -24.16
N VAL A 11 9.08 -46.36 -24.55
CA VAL A 11 10.24 -45.50 -24.23
C VAL A 11 10.16 -44.16 -24.99
N PHE A 12 9.70 -44.14 -26.24
CA PHE A 12 9.48 -42.90 -26.99
C PHE A 12 8.35 -42.07 -26.38
N ILE A 13 7.25 -42.69 -25.97
CA ILE A 13 6.13 -42.03 -25.31
C ILE A 13 6.55 -41.52 -23.93
N LEU A 14 7.29 -42.29 -23.15
CA LEU A 14 7.85 -41.84 -21.86
C LEU A 14 8.88 -40.73 -22.04
N ALA A 15 9.68 -40.74 -23.11
CA ALA A 15 10.60 -39.64 -23.43
C ALA A 15 9.84 -38.37 -23.84
N ILE A 16 8.76 -38.48 -24.63
CA ILE A 16 7.90 -37.34 -25.00
C ILE A 16 7.11 -36.80 -23.79
N ILE A 17 6.71 -37.68 -22.87
CA ILE A 17 6.05 -37.29 -21.61
C ILE A 17 7.07 -36.66 -20.65
N CYS A 18 8.30 -37.20 -20.54
CA CYS A 18 9.37 -36.63 -19.72
C CYS A 18 9.84 -35.25 -20.23
N VAL A 19 9.92 -35.05 -21.56
CA VAL A 19 10.22 -33.73 -22.16
C VAL A 19 9.10 -32.72 -21.92
N LYS A 20 7.87 -33.17 -21.60
CA LYS A 20 6.77 -32.28 -21.18
C LYS A 20 6.73 -32.01 -19.68
N THR A 21 7.55 -32.70 -18.87
CA THR A 21 7.58 -32.54 -17.41
C THR A 21 8.89 -31.95 -16.87
N GLU A 22 9.82 -31.56 -17.75
CA GLU A 22 10.94 -30.69 -17.38
C GLU A 22 10.52 -29.22 -17.54
N GLU A 23 10.38 -28.56 -16.38
CA GLU A 23 10.48 -27.11 -16.19
C GLU A 23 9.57 -26.20 -17.06
N GLU A 24 8.49 -25.69 -16.47
CA GLU A 24 8.10 -24.28 -16.69
C GLU A 24 9.18 -23.35 -16.09
N ALA A 25 10.42 -23.48 -16.58
CA ALA A 25 11.36 -22.38 -16.59
C ALA A 25 10.72 -21.34 -17.51
N ALA A 26 10.44 -20.14 -16.98
CA ALA A 26 9.87 -19.06 -17.75
C ALA A 26 10.66 -18.94 -19.08
N SER A 27 9.98 -19.24 -20.19
CA SER A 27 10.59 -19.15 -21.52
C SER A 27 11.22 -17.78 -21.66
N ARG A 28 12.53 -17.74 -21.94
CA ARG A 28 13.23 -16.48 -22.16
C ARG A 28 12.50 -15.67 -23.22
N MET A 29 12.26 -14.39 -22.95
CA MET A 29 11.54 -13.52 -23.88
C MET A 29 12.45 -13.24 -25.07
N SER A 30 11.99 -13.56 -26.28
CA SER A 30 12.80 -13.31 -27.48
C SER A 30 12.99 -11.80 -27.69
N LYS A 31 14.14 -11.39 -28.26
CA LYS A 31 14.39 -9.96 -28.58
C LYS A 31 13.31 -9.36 -29.49
N ALA A 32 12.82 -10.15 -30.45
CA ALA A 32 11.74 -9.73 -31.35
C ALA A 32 10.42 -9.49 -30.59
N GLU A 33 10.08 -10.36 -29.64
CA GLU A 33 8.91 -10.19 -28.78
C GLU A 33 9.05 -8.96 -27.87
N ARG A 34 10.22 -8.79 -27.23
CA ARG A 34 10.51 -7.63 -26.39
C ARG A 34 10.39 -6.32 -27.17
N GLN A 35 10.95 -6.24 -28.38
CA GLN A 35 10.79 -5.07 -29.25
C GLN A 35 9.33 -4.86 -29.66
N SER A 36 8.57 -5.92 -29.95
CA SER A 36 7.15 -5.81 -30.25
C SER A 36 6.35 -5.22 -29.08
N LEU A 37 6.63 -5.64 -27.84
CA LEU A 37 5.97 -5.14 -26.64
C LEU A 37 6.34 -3.69 -26.34
N ARG A 38 7.60 -3.31 -26.56
CA ARG A 38 8.04 -1.91 -26.50
C ARG A 38 7.28 -1.02 -27.48
N GLU A 39 7.16 -1.47 -28.73
CA GLU A 39 6.40 -0.75 -29.76
C GLU A 39 4.91 -0.68 -29.43
N GLU A 40 4.37 -1.71 -28.78
CA GLU A 40 3.00 -1.68 -28.27
C GLU A 40 2.85 -0.64 -27.15
N ALA A 41 3.76 -0.60 -26.17
CA ALA A 41 3.77 0.42 -25.12
C ALA A 41 3.86 1.85 -25.72
N ARG A 42 4.69 2.04 -26.75
CA ARG A 42 4.74 3.31 -27.50
C ARG A 42 3.38 3.67 -28.12
N LYS A 43 2.69 2.71 -28.75
CA LYS A 43 1.34 2.93 -29.31
C LYS A 43 0.29 3.23 -28.24
N MET A 44 0.41 2.62 -27.06
CA MET A 44 -0.47 2.91 -25.91
C MET A 44 -0.31 4.37 -25.47
N PHE A 45 0.94 4.84 -25.35
CA PHE A 45 1.23 6.24 -25.06
C PHE A 45 0.58 7.17 -26.09
N TYR A 46 0.83 6.97 -27.40
CA TYR A 46 0.26 7.86 -28.41
C TYR A 46 -1.26 7.79 -28.51
N HIS A 47 -1.89 6.65 -28.22
CA HIS A 47 -3.35 6.57 -28.14
C HIS A 47 -3.91 7.52 -27.07
N ALA A 48 -3.30 7.51 -25.88
CA ALA A 48 -3.71 8.37 -24.78
C ALA A 48 -3.31 9.83 -24.99
N TYR A 49 -2.07 10.08 -25.41
CA TYR A 49 -1.53 11.41 -25.67
C TYR A 49 -2.30 12.12 -26.79
N ASN A 50 -2.53 11.45 -27.93
CA ASN A 50 -3.29 12.06 -29.03
C ASN A 50 -4.75 12.31 -28.60
N ALA A 51 -5.38 11.39 -27.86
CA ALA A 51 -6.72 11.61 -27.34
C ALA A 51 -6.78 12.83 -26.40
N TYR A 52 -5.76 13.05 -25.56
CA TYR A 52 -5.65 14.25 -24.75
C TYR A 52 -5.47 15.49 -25.63
N MET A 53 -4.54 15.48 -26.58
CA MET A 53 -4.26 16.62 -27.46
C MET A 53 -5.46 17.02 -28.33
N GLU A 54 -6.30 16.06 -28.74
CA GLU A 54 -7.48 16.30 -29.58
C GLU A 54 -8.72 16.72 -28.78
N ASN A 55 -8.93 16.14 -27.58
CA ASN A 55 -10.21 16.26 -26.87
C ASN A 55 -10.14 17.06 -25.56
N ALA A 56 -8.96 17.18 -24.95
CA ALA A 56 -8.80 17.78 -23.64
C ALA A 56 -7.91 19.03 -23.64
N TYR A 57 -6.81 19.05 -24.38
CA TYR A 57 -5.89 20.19 -24.42
C TYR A 57 -6.63 21.52 -24.71
N PRO A 58 -6.42 22.59 -23.92
CA PRO A 58 -5.41 22.80 -22.86
C PRO A 58 -5.89 22.51 -21.42
N ALA A 59 -6.87 21.62 -21.23
CA ALA A 59 -7.30 21.19 -19.90
C ALA A 59 -6.20 20.42 -19.17
N ASP A 60 -6.32 20.29 -17.84
CA ASP A 60 -5.30 19.59 -17.04
C ASP A 60 -5.31 18.08 -17.26
N GLU A 61 -6.50 17.46 -17.36
CA GLU A 61 -6.67 16.01 -17.53
C GLU A 61 -7.72 15.68 -18.61
N LEU A 62 -7.70 14.44 -19.09
CA LEU A 62 -8.68 13.89 -20.02
C LEU A 62 -9.73 13.08 -19.26
N MET A 63 -11.00 13.26 -19.62
CA MET A 63 -12.12 12.39 -19.28
C MET A 63 -12.36 11.44 -20.47
N PRO A 64 -11.83 10.21 -20.45
CA PRO A 64 -11.67 9.34 -21.62
C PRO A 64 -12.97 8.62 -22.06
N LEU A 65 -14.00 8.58 -21.23
CA LEU A 65 -15.33 8.05 -21.58
C LEU A 65 -16.20 9.14 -22.23
N SER A 66 -16.12 10.38 -21.73
CA SER A 66 -16.86 11.51 -22.31
C SER A 66 -16.10 12.27 -23.41
N CYS A 67 -14.82 11.95 -23.62
CA CYS A 67 -13.92 12.62 -24.57
C CYS A 67 -13.88 14.14 -24.34
N LYS A 68 -13.68 14.56 -23.09
CA LYS A 68 -13.67 15.98 -22.70
C LYS A 68 -12.49 16.30 -21.79
N GLY A 69 -12.04 17.55 -21.83
CA GLY A 69 -11.07 18.08 -20.88
C GLY A 69 -11.67 18.30 -19.48
N ARG A 70 -10.88 18.01 -18.45
CA ARG A 70 -11.20 18.29 -17.05
C ARG A 70 -10.61 19.62 -16.60
N TRP A 71 -11.47 20.47 -16.04
CA TRP A 71 -11.12 21.84 -15.64
C TRP A 71 -11.53 22.11 -14.20
N LYS A 72 -10.61 22.62 -13.39
CA LYS A 72 -10.94 22.98 -12.01
C LYS A 72 -11.92 24.15 -11.99
N GLY A 73 -12.98 24.00 -11.20
CA GLY A 73 -14.05 24.99 -11.05
C GLY A 73 -15.12 24.99 -12.15
N ILE A 74 -14.92 24.26 -13.26
CA ILE A 74 -15.91 24.12 -14.34
C ILE A 74 -16.55 22.73 -14.27
N THR A 75 -15.73 21.67 -14.20
CA THR A 75 -16.25 20.30 -14.03
C THR A 75 -16.61 20.03 -12.57
N PRO A 76 -17.59 19.13 -12.28
CA PRO A 76 -17.94 18.77 -10.92
C PRO A 76 -16.72 18.31 -10.12
N SER A 77 -16.55 18.86 -8.93
CA SER A 77 -15.36 18.61 -8.10
C SER A 77 -15.31 17.16 -7.60
N ARG A 78 -14.12 16.55 -7.66
CA ARG A 78 -13.78 15.25 -7.03
C ARG A 78 -13.22 15.42 -5.60
N GLY A 79 -13.39 16.60 -4.99
CA GLY A 79 -12.76 16.92 -3.70
C GLY A 79 -11.26 17.10 -3.84
N ASP A 80 -10.49 16.55 -2.88
CA ASP A 80 -9.04 16.71 -2.76
C ASP A 80 -8.27 16.22 -4.00
N MET A 81 -8.84 15.30 -4.80
CA MET A 81 -8.23 14.85 -6.06
C MET A 81 -8.02 15.98 -7.07
N ASP A 82 -8.90 16.99 -7.09
CA ASP A 82 -8.74 18.11 -8.01
C ASP A 82 -7.74 19.16 -7.50
N ASP A 83 -7.06 18.93 -6.37
CA ASP A 83 -6.00 19.82 -5.90
C ASP A 83 -4.73 19.76 -6.72
N ALA A 84 -4.53 18.70 -7.52
CA ALA A 84 -3.48 18.64 -8.54
C ALA A 84 -3.75 19.59 -9.73
N LEU A 85 -5.01 19.96 -9.96
CA LEU A 85 -5.43 20.75 -11.13
C LEU A 85 -5.27 22.25 -10.84
N GLY A 86 -4.59 22.96 -11.73
CA GLY A 86 -4.37 24.41 -11.65
C GLY A 86 -4.72 25.18 -12.92
N ASN A 87 -5.40 24.53 -13.87
CA ASN A 87 -5.73 25.01 -15.21
C ASN A 87 -4.49 25.43 -16.01
N PHE A 88 -3.42 24.63 -15.95
CA PHE A 88 -2.10 24.93 -16.52
C PHE A 88 -1.59 23.83 -17.47
N SER A 89 -2.49 23.08 -18.09
CA SER A 89 -2.20 21.95 -18.99
C SER A 89 -1.34 20.86 -18.32
N LEU A 90 -1.72 20.44 -17.11
CA LEU A 90 -1.00 19.45 -16.28
C LEU A 90 -0.45 18.27 -17.10
N THR A 91 -1.34 17.54 -17.79
CA THR A 91 -0.98 16.33 -18.56
C THR A 91 0.05 16.60 -19.66
N LEU A 92 0.02 17.78 -20.30
CA LEU A 92 1.01 18.12 -21.32
C LEU A 92 2.40 18.29 -20.70
N VAL A 93 2.50 19.02 -19.59
CA VAL A 93 3.78 19.28 -18.92
C VAL A 93 4.38 17.99 -18.35
N ASP A 94 3.53 17.17 -17.73
CA ASP A 94 3.90 15.92 -17.09
C ASP A 94 4.41 14.86 -18.09
N SER A 95 3.93 14.89 -19.34
CA SER A 95 4.31 13.93 -20.39
C SER A 95 5.49 14.36 -21.27
N LEU A 96 6.05 15.56 -21.07
CA LEU A 96 7.10 16.12 -21.92
C LEU A 96 8.34 15.22 -22.00
N ASP A 97 8.84 14.76 -20.86
CA ASP A 97 10.04 13.94 -20.80
C ASP A 97 9.80 12.52 -21.33
N THR A 98 8.58 11.98 -21.22
CA THR A 98 8.19 10.73 -21.88
C THR A 98 8.37 10.83 -23.39
N LEU A 99 8.00 11.95 -24.03
CA LEU A 99 8.21 12.16 -25.47
C LEU A 99 9.70 12.07 -25.85
N ALA A 100 10.58 12.63 -25.02
CA ALA A 100 12.02 12.54 -25.21
C ALA A 100 12.54 11.10 -25.04
N VAL A 101 12.05 10.36 -24.04
CA VAL A 101 12.38 8.93 -23.81
C VAL A 101 11.91 8.04 -24.98
N LEU A 102 10.76 8.35 -25.58
CA LEU A 102 10.24 7.64 -26.75
C LEU A 102 11.01 7.93 -28.05
N GLY A 103 11.88 8.94 -28.04
CA GLY A 103 12.68 9.37 -29.19
C GLY A 103 11.94 10.22 -30.22
N ASP A 104 10.75 10.73 -29.91
CA ASP A 104 10.01 11.65 -30.79
C ASP A 104 10.33 13.10 -30.44
N PHE A 105 11.52 13.52 -30.86
CA PHE A 105 11.99 14.87 -30.63
C PHE A 105 11.21 15.94 -31.41
N SER A 106 10.52 15.54 -32.47
CA SER A 106 9.70 16.45 -33.26
C SER A 106 8.47 16.87 -32.48
N GLU A 107 7.78 15.90 -31.88
CA GLU A 107 6.63 16.12 -31.02
C GLU A 107 7.05 16.75 -29.68
N PHE A 108 8.16 16.31 -29.09
CA PHE A 108 8.72 16.95 -27.90
C PHE A 108 8.96 18.45 -28.12
N SER A 109 9.62 18.82 -29.23
CA SER A 109 9.85 20.22 -29.62
C SER A 109 8.54 21.00 -29.82
N ARG A 110 7.52 20.36 -30.42
CA ARG A 110 6.18 20.96 -30.59
C ARG A 110 5.48 21.18 -29.25
N ALA A 111 5.50 20.18 -28.37
CA ALA A 111 4.90 20.22 -27.05
C ALA A 111 5.53 21.32 -26.17
N ILE A 112 6.87 21.47 -26.19
CA ILE A 112 7.55 22.56 -25.48
C ILE A 112 7.05 23.93 -25.97
N LYS A 113 6.91 24.13 -27.29
CA LYS A 113 6.39 25.39 -27.85
C LYS A 113 4.95 25.66 -27.39
N LEU A 114 4.12 24.63 -27.30
CA LEU A 114 2.75 24.74 -26.78
C LEU A 114 2.75 25.13 -25.30
N VAL A 115 3.60 24.50 -24.48
CA VAL A 115 3.74 24.85 -23.06
C VAL A 115 4.15 26.31 -22.89
N ILE A 116 5.18 26.76 -23.61
CA ILE A 116 5.64 28.16 -23.56
C ILE A 116 4.53 29.15 -23.95
N LYS A 117 3.66 28.75 -24.89
CA LYS A 117 2.62 29.62 -25.44
C LYS A 117 1.37 29.68 -24.55
N ASP A 118 0.88 28.54 -24.10
CA ASP A 118 -0.47 28.40 -23.54
C ASP A 118 -0.47 28.23 -22.00
N VAL A 119 0.66 27.84 -21.37
CA VAL A 119 0.73 27.62 -19.90
C VAL A 119 1.04 28.90 -19.13
N THR A 120 0.21 29.22 -18.14
CA THR A 120 0.44 30.32 -17.20
C THR A 120 0.20 29.90 -15.76
N PHE A 121 0.90 30.50 -14.80
CA PHE A 121 0.72 30.19 -13.37
C PHE A 121 0.00 31.31 -12.60
N ASP A 122 -0.58 32.28 -13.31
CA ASP A 122 -1.28 33.41 -12.68
C ASP A 122 -2.79 33.18 -12.61
N HIS A 123 -3.18 32.08 -11.96
CA HIS A 123 -4.59 31.71 -11.76
C HIS A 123 -5.01 31.92 -10.30
N ASP A 124 -6.23 32.42 -10.10
CA ASP A 124 -6.84 32.49 -8.76
C ASP A 124 -7.44 31.13 -8.39
N ILE A 125 -6.55 30.16 -8.19
CA ILE A 125 -6.89 28.76 -7.93
C ILE A 125 -5.98 28.26 -6.80
N VAL A 126 -6.58 27.56 -5.84
CA VAL A 126 -5.87 26.84 -4.79
C VAL A 126 -5.42 25.49 -5.33
N VAL A 127 -4.14 25.19 -5.21
CA VAL A 127 -3.52 23.94 -5.64
C VAL A 127 -2.79 23.27 -4.49
N SER A 128 -2.56 21.96 -4.61
CA SER A 128 -1.67 21.21 -3.73
C SER A 128 -0.22 21.59 -4.01
N VAL A 129 0.52 21.97 -2.96
CA VAL A 129 1.96 22.27 -3.08
C VAL A 129 2.73 21.03 -3.51
N PHE A 130 2.33 19.86 -3.00
CA PHE A 130 2.95 18.58 -3.30
C PHE A 130 2.77 18.16 -4.76
N GLU A 131 1.52 18.10 -5.23
CA GLU A 131 1.20 17.69 -6.60
C GLU A 131 1.82 18.66 -7.62
N THR A 132 1.77 19.97 -7.33
CA THR A 132 2.36 20.98 -8.21
C THR A 132 3.88 20.88 -8.26
N ASN A 133 4.53 20.49 -7.15
CA ASN A 133 5.97 20.28 -7.12
C ASN A 133 6.40 19.06 -7.95
N ILE A 134 5.82 17.90 -7.67
CA ILE A 134 6.27 16.65 -8.31
C ILE A 134 5.93 16.62 -9.80
N ARG A 135 4.75 17.13 -10.22
CA ARG A 135 4.32 17.08 -11.63
C ARG A 135 4.77 18.28 -12.45
N MET A 136 4.41 19.49 -12.01
CA MET A 136 4.67 20.69 -12.81
C MET A 136 6.11 21.14 -12.70
N LEU A 137 6.63 21.30 -11.48
CA LEU A 137 8.01 21.72 -11.30
C LEU A 137 8.97 20.61 -11.77
N GLY A 138 8.71 19.35 -11.39
CA GLY A 138 9.45 18.18 -11.86
C GLY A 138 9.47 18.05 -13.39
N GLY A 139 8.30 18.08 -14.05
CA GLY A 139 8.18 17.97 -15.50
C GLY A 139 8.87 19.10 -16.27
N LEU A 140 8.75 20.36 -15.81
CA LEU A 140 9.45 21.49 -16.42
C LEU A 140 10.97 21.39 -16.29
N LEU A 141 11.47 20.97 -15.13
CA LEU A 141 12.91 20.80 -14.87
C LEU A 141 13.48 19.64 -15.68
N SER A 142 12.80 18.49 -15.71
CA SER A 142 13.18 17.32 -16.49
C SER A 142 13.23 17.63 -17.98
N ALA A 143 12.16 18.22 -18.52
CA ALA A 143 12.11 18.64 -19.92
C ALA A 143 13.18 19.69 -20.26
N HIS A 144 13.48 20.63 -19.34
CA HIS A 144 14.56 21.60 -19.52
C HIS A 144 15.93 20.91 -19.63
N VAL A 145 16.24 20.00 -18.70
CA VAL A 145 17.52 19.28 -18.70
C VAL A 145 17.65 18.46 -19.97
N LEU A 146 16.65 17.66 -20.32
CA LEU A 146 16.69 16.82 -21.52
C LEU A 146 16.81 17.65 -22.80
N ALA A 147 16.04 18.74 -22.91
CA ALA A 147 16.13 19.62 -24.07
C ALA A 147 17.50 20.30 -24.18
N THR A 148 18.14 20.63 -23.05
CA THR A 148 19.47 21.24 -23.02
C THR A 148 20.56 20.24 -23.38
N THR A 149 20.51 19.03 -22.81
CA THR A 149 21.48 17.96 -23.09
C THR A 149 21.41 17.52 -24.56
N LEU A 150 20.20 17.34 -25.10
CA LEU A 150 19.99 16.87 -26.48
C LEU A 150 20.13 17.97 -27.54
N LYS A 151 20.28 19.24 -27.13
CA LYS A 151 20.29 20.39 -28.05
C LYS A 151 21.33 20.30 -29.17
N ASN A 152 22.51 19.75 -28.85
CA ASN A 152 23.62 19.66 -29.81
C ASN A 152 23.41 18.53 -30.83
N ASP A 153 22.76 17.44 -30.41
CA ASP A 153 22.60 16.23 -31.22
C ASP A 153 21.28 16.22 -32.01
N VAL A 154 20.29 17.00 -31.57
CA VAL A 154 18.93 16.97 -32.11
C VAL A 154 18.56 18.31 -32.76
N PRO A 155 18.48 18.40 -34.11
CA PRO A 155 18.18 19.64 -34.83
C PRO A 155 16.85 20.30 -34.40
N ALA A 156 15.85 19.51 -34.04
CA ALA A 156 14.54 20.00 -33.63
C ALA A 156 14.57 20.82 -32.32
N LEU A 157 15.64 20.74 -31.54
CA LEU A 157 15.79 21.40 -30.23
C LEU A 157 16.79 22.57 -30.24
N GLN A 158 17.47 22.84 -31.37
CA GLN A 158 18.48 23.91 -31.46
C GLN A 158 17.95 25.31 -31.10
N TRP A 159 16.65 25.55 -31.31
CA TRP A 159 15.98 26.81 -30.98
C TRP A 159 15.81 27.03 -29.47
N TYR A 160 15.84 25.96 -28.66
CA TYR A 160 15.53 26.01 -27.23
C TYR A 160 16.57 26.81 -26.46
N ASN A 161 16.13 27.72 -25.59
CA ASN A 161 16.99 28.67 -24.88
C ASN A 161 16.60 28.85 -23.40
N GLY A 162 16.23 27.74 -22.75
CA GLY A 162 15.99 27.71 -21.31
C GLY A 162 14.66 28.33 -20.87
N GLU A 163 13.68 28.45 -21.75
CA GLU A 163 12.37 29.02 -21.44
C GLU A 163 11.66 28.24 -20.33
N LEU A 164 11.73 26.91 -20.35
CA LEU A 164 11.10 26.06 -19.31
C LEU A 164 11.73 26.29 -17.94
N LEU A 165 13.04 26.55 -17.85
CA LEU A 165 13.68 26.88 -16.57
C LEU A 165 13.15 28.19 -15.98
N LYS A 166 12.90 29.20 -16.83
CA LYS A 166 12.29 30.47 -16.39
C LYS A 166 10.86 30.26 -15.90
N MET A 167 10.10 29.37 -16.55
CA MET A 167 8.77 28.97 -16.10
C MET A 167 8.81 28.22 -14.77
N ALA A 168 9.74 27.27 -14.63
CA ALA A 168 9.99 26.54 -13.39
C ALA A 168 10.36 27.49 -12.23
N GLU A 169 11.21 28.48 -12.47
CA GLU A 169 11.56 29.50 -11.48
C GLU A 169 10.34 30.37 -11.10
N ASN A 170 9.48 30.72 -12.07
CA ASN A 170 8.24 31.45 -11.79
C ASN A 170 7.31 30.64 -10.86
N LEU A 171 7.12 29.35 -11.17
CA LEU A 171 6.31 28.45 -10.36
C LEU A 171 6.92 28.26 -8.96
N GLY A 172 8.22 28.00 -8.87
CA GLY A 172 8.94 27.88 -7.60
C GLY A 172 8.75 29.12 -6.72
N LYS A 173 8.83 30.34 -7.28
CA LYS A 173 8.57 31.59 -6.55
C LYS A 173 7.16 31.66 -5.97
N ARG A 174 6.16 31.12 -6.69
CA ARG A 174 4.76 31.06 -6.22
C ARG A 174 4.55 30.03 -5.12
N LEU A 175 5.34 28.95 -5.09
CA LEU A 175 5.28 27.93 -4.04
C LEU A 175 6.02 28.32 -2.74
N LEU A 176 7.07 29.16 -2.83
CA LEU A 176 7.88 29.57 -1.67
C LEU A 176 7.08 30.08 -0.44
N PRO A 177 5.99 30.87 -0.58
CA PRO A 177 5.18 31.31 0.55
C PRO A 177 4.62 30.16 1.41
N ALA A 178 4.40 28.97 0.84
CA ALA A 178 3.91 27.81 1.58
C ALA A 178 4.88 27.37 2.69
N PHE A 179 6.18 27.62 2.55
CA PHE A 179 7.21 27.28 3.54
C PHE A 179 7.29 28.30 4.69
N ASN A 180 6.47 29.36 4.67
CA ASN A 180 6.47 30.39 5.71
C ASN A 180 5.63 29.97 6.94
N THR A 181 5.98 28.83 7.53
CA THR A 181 5.36 28.29 8.74
C THR A 181 6.31 28.38 9.92
N SER A 182 5.78 28.25 11.14
CA SER A 182 6.56 28.30 12.38
C SER A 182 7.63 27.20 12.43
N THR A 183 7.37 26.04 11.82
CA THR A 183 8.30 24.92 11.79
C THR A 183 9.20 24.89 10.55
N GLY A 184 8.79 25.56 9.46
CA GLY A 184 9.42 25.47 8.15
C GLY A 184 8.89 24.33 7.26
N ILE A 185 7.96 23.51 7.77
CA ILE A 185 7.22 22.51 6.99
C ILE A 185 6.20 23.25 6.10
N PRO A 186 6.10 22.96 4.80
CA PRO A 186 5.19 23.70 3.93
C PRO A 186 3.71 23.42 4.23
N HIS A 187 2.86 24.42 4.01
CA HIS A 187 1.41 24.21 3.91
C HIS A 187 1.10 23.19 2.80
N GLY A 188 0.06 22.37 2.97
CA GLY A 188 -0.35 21.41 1.94
C GLY A 188 -0.96 22.07 0.69
N ARG A 189 -1.53 23.27 0.84
CA ARG A 189 -2.22 24.00 -0.24
C ARG A 189 -1.72 25.44 -0.35
N ILE A 190 -1.76 25.99 -1.56
CA ILE A 190 -1.43 27.39 -1.85
C ILE A 190 -2.28 27.94 -3.00
N ASN A 191 -2.63 29.23 -2.97
CA ASN A 191 -3.23 29.91 -4.13
C ASN A 191 -2.14 30.40 -5.08
N LEU A 192 -2.22 30.06 -6.37
CA LEU A 192 -1.18 30.39 -7.35
C LEU A 192 -0.99 31.90 -7.58
N ARG A 193 -2.05 32.71 -7.47
CA ARG A 193 -2.00 34.17 -7.63
C ARG A 193 -1.76 34.90 -6.31
N HIS A 194 -2.45 34.49 -5.25
CA HIS A 194 -2.49 35.21 -3.98
C HIS A 194 -1.57 34.64 -2.89
N GLY A 195 -0.90 33.52 -3.15
CA GLY A 195 -0.06 32.82 -2.18
C GLY A 195 -0.88 32.31 -1.00
N MET A 196 -0.46 32.65 0.23
CA MET A 196 -1.14 32.23 1.46
C MET A 196 -2.23 33.20 1.96
N ARG A 197 -2.50 34.29 1.23
CA ARG A 197 -3.53 35.26 1.65
C ARG A 197 -4.91 34.61 1.62
N GLY A 198 -5.64 34.65 2.75
CA GLY A 198 -6.97 34.05 2.88
C GLY A 198 -6.97 32.54 3.19
N MET A 199 -5.81 31.92 3.43
CA MET A 199 -5.69 30.47 3.63
C MET A 199 -5.36 30.07 5.09
N SER A 200 -5.78 30.86 6.08
CA SER A 200 -5.41 30.72 7.50
C SER A 200 -5.95 29.46 8.22
N GLU A 201 -6.81 28.69 7.56
CA GLU A 201 -7.48 27.53 8.17
C GLU A 201 -6.68 26.23 7.98
N SER A 202 -5.84 26.11 6.94
CA SER A 202 -5.09 24.87 6.67
C SER A 202 -3.81 24.81 7.51
N ARG A 203 -3.86 24.03 8.60
CA ARG A 203 -2.75 23.83 9.56
C ARG A 203 -2.10 22.46 9.49
N GLU A 204 -2.56 21.61 8.61
CA GLU A 204 -2.14 20.21 8.52
C GLU A 204 -1.55 19.91 7.15
N THR A 205 -0.57 19.01 7.11
CA THR A 205 -0.01 18.46 5.87
C THR A 205 0.38 17.00 6.09
N CYS A 206 0.54 16.25 5.00
CA CYS A 206 1.01 14.87 5.08
C CYS A 206 2.55 14.80 5.09
N THR A 207 3.12 13.69 5.59
CA THR A 207 4.58 13.53 5.66
C THR A 207 5.22 13.52 4.28
N ALA A 208 4.63 12.80 3.32
CA ALA A 208 5.02 12.84 1.92
C ALA A 208 4.93 14.28 1.36
N CYS A 209 3.80 14.96 1.59
CA CYS A 209 3.56 16.33 1.15
C CYS A 209 4.64 17.32 1.61
N ALA A 210 5.17 17.11 2.81
CA ALA A 210 6.23 17.92 3.39
C ALA A 210 7.65 17.49 2.97
N GLY A 211 7.86 16.18 2.80
CA GLY A 211 9.16 15.56 2.57
C GLY A 211 9.59 15.49 1.10
N THR A 212 8.62 15.50 0.19
CA THR A 212 8.84 15.23 -1.24
C THR A 212 9.00 16.53 -2.04
N MET A 213 9.83 17.43 -1.52
CA MET A 213 10.13 18.73 -2.13
C MET A 213 11.62 18.86 -2.53
N ILE A 214 12.49 18.08 -1.91
CA ILE A 214 13.94 18.35 -1.92
C ILE A 214 14.58 18.15 -3.29
N LEU A 215 14.15 17.17 -4.10
CA LEU A 215 14.78 16.89 -5.38
C LEU A 215 14.56 18.04 -6.38
N GLU A 216 13.31 18.43 -6.60
CA GLU A 216 12.94 19.48 -7.56
C GLU A 216 13.42 20.86 -7.10
N MET A 217 13.30 21.17 -5.80
CA MET A 217 13.74 22.44 -5.25
C MET A 217 15.27 22.56 -5.24
N ALA A 218 16.00 21.46 -5.04
CA ALA A 218 17.46 21.44 -5.18
C ALA A 218 17.88 21.59 -6.64
N ALA A 219 17.25 20.86 -7.56
CA ALA A 219 17.50 21.01 -8.99
C ALA A 219 17.22 22.45 -9.47
N LEU A 220 16.10 23.03 -9.08
CA LEU A 220 15.78 24.43 -9.38
C LEU A 220 16.84 25.39 -8.85
N SER A 221 17.31 25.18 -7.62
CA SER A 221 18.35 26.06 -7.02
C SER A 221 19.67 25.98 -7.75
N ARG A 222 20.10 24.77 -8.12
CA ARG A 222 21.38 24.54 -8.79
C ARG A 222 21.35 25.04 -10.24
N LEU A 223 20.23 24.84 -10.94
CA LEU A 223 20.06 25.31 -12.32
C LEU A 223 19.88 26.84 -12.42
N THR A 224 19.24 27.47 -11.43
CA THR A 224 19.03 28.94 -11.44
C THR A 224 20.13 29.72 -10.71
N GLY A 225 20.93 29.05 -9.89
CA GLY A 225 21.89 29.68 -8.97
C GLY A 225 21.26 30.33 -7.73
N ASN A 226 19.94 30.21 -7.53
CA ASN A 226 19.25 30.77 -6.36
C ASN A 226 19.07 29.71 -5.27
N PRO A 227 19.78 29.79 -4.13
CA PRO A 227 19.80 28.72 -3.13
C PRO A 227 18.53 28.64 -2.26
N VAL A 228 17.61 29.61 -2.36
CA VAL A 228 16.47 29.72 -1.46
C VAL A 228 15.56 28.48 -1.53
N TYR A 229 15.36 27.89 -2.70
CA TYR A 229 14.45 26.74 -2.86
C TYR A 229 15.01 25.51 -2.13
N GLU A 230 16.28 25.18 -2.37
CA GLU A 230 17.00 24.07 -1.73
C GLU A 230 17.03 24.25 -0.21
N GLN A 231 17.35 25.46 0.27
CA GLN A 231 17.40 25.77 1.71
C GLN A 231 16.05 25.54 2.41
N LYS A 232 14.94 25.93 1.77
CA LYS A 232 13.60 25.74 2.33
C LYS A 232 13.23 24.26 2.40
N ALA A 233 13.52 23.50 1.35
CA ALA A 233 13.27 22.06 1.33
C ALA A 233 14.14 21.29 2.34
N HIS A 234 15.44 21.60 2.46
CA HIS A 234 16.30 21.02 3.50
C HIS A 234 15.76 21.30 4.90
N LYS A 235 15.30 22.53 5.17
CA LYS A 235 14.73 22.90 6.47
C LYS A 235 13.48 22.05 6.80
N ALA A 236 12.64 21.78 5.82
CA ALA A 236 11.47 20.91 6.01
C ALA A 236 11.90 19.47 6.34
N MET A 237 12.84 18.89 5.58
CA MET A 237 13.40 17.56 5.84
C MET A 237 14.06 17.45 7.22
N ASP A 238 14.84 18.47 7.61
CA ASP A 238 15.48 18.53 8.93
C ASP A 238 14.48 18.60 10.07
N ARG A 239 13.35 19.31 9.84
CA ARG A 239 12.28 19.39 10.83
C ARG A 239 11.57 18.05 10.97
N LEU A 240 11.21 17.39 9.86
CA LEU A 240 10.62 16.05 9.85
C LEU A 240 11.50 15.03 10.57
N TRP A 241 12.81 15.02 10.27
CA TRP A 241 13.76 14.15 10.96
C TRP A 241 13.78 14.35 12.49
N LYS A 242 13.71 15.60 12.96
CA LYS A 242 13.78 15.93 14.39
C LYS A 242 12.54 15.51 15.19
N ILE A 243 11.38 15.47 14.55
CA ILE A 243 10.08 15.18 15.20
C ILE A 243 9.63 13.74 15.04
N ARG A 244 10.40 12.90 14.34
CA ARG A 244 10.21 11.44 14.34
C ARG A 244 10.16 10.90 15.76
N HIS A 245 9.52 9.74 15.93
CA HIS A 245 9.49 9.12 17.24
C HIS A 245 10.88 8.59 17.64
N ARG A 246 11.41 9.07 18.77
CA ARG A 246 12.82 8.81 19.16
C ARG A 246 13.16 7.33 19.40
N THR A 247 12.19 6.52 19.81
CA THR A 247 12.43 5.11 20.17
C THR A 247 12.19 4.15 19.01
N SER A 248 11.19 4.42 18.19
CA SER A 248 10.83 3.55 17.06
C SER A 248 11.42 4.03 15.73
N ASP A 249 11.89 5.28 15.68
CA ASP A 249 12.33 5.98 14.45
C ASP A 249 11.26 6.05 13.36
N LEU A 250 9.99 5.77 13.70
CA LEU A 250 8.86 5.87 12.78
C LEU A 250 8.33 7.31 12.71
N MET A 251 7.63 7.58 11.61
CA MET A 251 6.94 8.85 11.31
C MET A 251 5.44 8.63 11.30
N GLY A 252 4.66 9.66 11.65
CA GLY A 252 3.21 9.66 11.43
C GLY A 252 2.87 10.02 9.98
N THR A 253 1.59 9.93 9.61
CA THR A 253 1.09 10.26 8.26
C THR A 253 0.73 11.73 8.11
N VAL A 254 0.20 12.37 9.17
CA VAL A 254 -0.29 13.76 9.12
C VAL A 254 0.26 14.56 10.30
N ILE A 255 0.72 15.77 10.01
CA ILE A 255 1.40 16.67 10.93
C ILE A 255 0.81 18.07 10.91
N ASN A 256 0.73 18.69 12.10
CA ASN A 256 0.46 20.12 12.24
C ASN A 256 1.71 20.95 11.90
N ILE A 257 1.61 21.85 10.93
CA ILE A 257 2.75 22.63 10.41
C ILE A 257 3.24 23.75 11.36
N HIS A 258 2.43 24.13 12.37
CA HIS A 258 2.80 25.19 13.31
C HIS A 258 3.34 24.62 14.63
N SER A 259 2.67 23.61 15.20
CA SER A 259 3.15 22.97 16.43
C SER A 259 4.23 21.92 16.15
N GLY A 260 4.15 21.24 15.00
CA GLY A 260 4.97 20.07 14.68
C GLY A 260 4.47 18.79 15.35
N ASP A 261 3.24 18.79 15.88
CA ASP A 261 2.64 17.59 16.47
C ASP A 261 2.04 16.69 15.40
N TRP A 262 2.17 15.39 15.62
CA TRP A 262 1.56 14.36 14.80
C TRP A 262 0.05 14.29 15.08
N VAL A 263 -0.75 14.63 14.07
CA VAL A 263 -2.22 14.54 14.10
C VAL A 263 -2.64 13.09 13.87
N ARG A 264 -2.14 12.46 12.79
CA ARG A 264 -2.32 11.04 12.52
C ARG A 264 -1.00 10.31 12.74
N LYS A 265 -1.01 9.38 13.69
CA LYS A 265 0.17 8.69 14.23
C LYS A 265 0.35 7.29 13.64
N ASP A 266 -0.32 7.02 12.53
CA ASP A 266 -0.16 5.78 11.78
C ASP A 266 1.15 5.87 11.01
N ALA A 267 1.93 4.79 11.05
CA ALA A 267 3.22 4.65 10.41
C ALA A 267 3.16 3.43 9.48
N GLY A 268 3.40 3.66 8.20
CA GLY A 268 3.44 2.63 7.17
C GLY A 268 4.40 3.05 6.07
N VAL A 269 4.41 2.29 4.97
CA VAL A 269 5.17 2.62 3.76
C VAL A 269 4.29 3.15 2.63
N GLY A 270 2.97 3.05 2.74
CA GLY A 270 2.03 3.49 1.72
C GLY A 270 1.61 4.96 1.85
N ALA A 271 0.40 5.23 1.36
CA ALA A 271 -0.15 6.57 1.16
C ALA A 271 0.10 7.55 2.33
N GLY A 272 0.73 8.68 2.00
CA GLY A 272 0.95 9.82 2.89
C GLY A 272 2.30 9.86 3.60
N ILE A 273 3.13 8.81 3.44
CA ILE A 273 4.52 8.77 3.92
C ILE A 273 5.48 8.26 2.84
N ASP A 274 5.05 7.29 2.00
CA ASP A 274 5.75 6.76 0.82
C ASP A 274 6.99 7.54 0.34
N SER A 275 6.77 8.61 -0.41
CA SER A 275 7.78 9.39 -1.13
C SER A 275 8.72 10.19 -0.22
N TYR A 276 8.41 10.35 1.08
CA TYR A 276 9.38 10.88 2.04
C TYR A 276 10.57 9.91 2.22
N TYR A 277 10.31 8.60 2.30
CA TYR A 277 11.38 7.61 2.37
C TYR A 277 12.15 7.55 1.06
N GLU A 278 11.44 7.61 -0.06
CA GLU A 278 12.02 7.67 -1.39
C GLU A 278 13.00 8.85 -1.52
N TYR A 279 12.58 10.04 -1.11
CA TYR A 279 13.39 11.26 -1.22
C TYR A 279 14.53 11.28 -0.21
N CYS A 280 14.44 10.56 0.91
CA CYS A 280 15.62 10.34 1.77
C CYS A 280 16.71 9.57 1.02
N LEU A 281 16.40 8.51 0.27
CA LEU A 281 17.44 7.80 -0.48
C LEU A 281 17.86 8.56 -1.74
N LYS A 282 16.89 9.01 -2.54
CA LYS A 282 17.15 9.69 -3.82
C LYS A 282 17.86 11.04 -3.63
N ALA A 283 17.66 11.75 -2.51
CA ALA A 283 18.41 12.97 -2.23
C ALA A 283 19.89 12.69 -1.93
N TYR A 284 20.22 11.56 -1.31
CA TYR A 284 21.62 11.13 -1.19
C TYR A 284 22.22 10.86 -2.57
N ILE A 285 21.50 10.13 -3.44
CA ILE A 285 21.95 9.81 -4.80
C ILE A 285 22.16 11.09 -5.62
N LEU A 286 21.23 12.05 -5.57
CA LEU A 286 21.28 13.28 -6.37
C LEU A 286 22.27 14.32 -5.81
N LEU A 287 22.33 14.50 -4.50
CA LEU A 287 23.05 15.61 -3.87
C LEU A 287 24.39 15.20 -3.26
N GLY A 288 24.63 13.90 -3.06
CA GLY A 288 25.81 13.35 -2.40
C GLY A 288 25.87 13.63 -0.89
N ASP A 289 24.75 13.97 -0.26
CA ASP A 289 24.70 14.36 1.16
C ASP A 289 24.40 13.15 2.05
N GLU A 290 25.43 12.65 2.73
CA GLU A 290 25.40 11.45 3.60
C GLU A 290 24.35 11.53 4.71
N LYS A 291 23.92 12.74 5.11
CA LYS A 291 22.86 12.89 6.12
C LYS A 291 21.57 12.21 5.68
N TYR A 292 21.27 12.22 4.38
CA TYR A 292 20.04 11.64 3.85
C TYR A 292 20.10 10.12 3.81
N LEU A 293 21.27 9.55 3.49
CA LEU A 293 21.50 8.11 3.59
C LEU A 293 21.36 7.61 5.04
N ALA A 294 21.95 8.32 6.00
CA ALA A 294 21.83 7.98 7.40
C ALA A 294 20.37 8.00 7.89
N ARG A 295 19.59 9.02 7.48
CA ARG A 295 18.15 9.11 7.75
C ARG A 295 17.38 7.95 7.15
N PHE A 296 17.64 7.66 5.88
CA PHE A 296 17.00 6.56 5.16
C PHE A 296 17.28 5.22 5.85
N ASN A 297 18.54 4.90 6.13
CA ASN A 297 18.92 3.64 6.78
C ASN A 297 18.24 3.47 8.15
N ARG A 298 18.14 4.56 8.93
CA ARG A 298 17.44 4.53 10.22
C ARG A 298 15.95 4.21 10.06
N HIS A 299 15.28 4.88 9.13
CA HIS A 299 13.87 4.63 8.83
C HIS A 299 13.66 3.23 8.22
N TYR A 300 14.53 2.78 7.32
CA TYR A 300 14.49 1.47 6.69
C TYR A 300 14.56 0.35 7.74
N ASN A 301 15.52 0.42 8.67
CA ASN A 301 15.63 -0.53 9.78
C ASN A 301 14.35 -0.56 10.64
N ALA A 302 13.76 0.61 10.91
CA ALA A 302 12.52 0.70 11.67
C ALA A 302 11.33 0.07 10.93
N VAL A 303 11.22 0.33 9.63
CA VAL A 303 10.19 -0.27 8.76
C VAL A 303 10.35 -1.79 8.72
N MET A 304 11.55 -2.29 8.46
CA MET A 304 11.83 -3.73 8.40
C MET A 304 11.62 -4.42 9.75
N LYS A 305 11.81 -3.71 10.87
CA LYS A 305 11.61 -4.26 12.22
C LYS A 305 10.13 -4.29 12.66
N TYR A 306 9.37 -3.25 12.35
CA TYR A 306 8.05 -3.03 12.95
C TYR A 306 6.88 -3.20 11.96
N ILE A 307 7.09 -2.85 10.69
CA ILE A 307 6.04 -2.82 9.65
C ILE A 307 6.10 -4.08 8.78
N SER A 308 7.31 -4.52 8.40
CA SER A 308 7.51 -5.73 7.59
C SER A 308 7.23 -6.99 8.40
N ARG A 309 6.38 -7.87 7.86
CA ARG A 309 6.11 -9.22 8.35
C ARG A 309 6.25 -10.20 7.18
N GLY A 310 7.49 -10.38 6.72
CA GLY A 310 7.77 -11.07 5.47
C GLY A 310 7.37 -10.18 4.28
N PRO A 311 6.59 -10.69 3.29
CA PRO A 311 6.16 -9.91 2.13
C PRO A 311 5.03 -8.91 2.44
N VAL A 312 4.36 -9.06 3.60
CA VAL A 312 3.24 -8.21 4.02
C VAL A 312 3.74 -7.01 4.81
N MET A 313 3.29 -5.81 4.44
CA MET A 313 3.67 -4.55 5.08
C MET A 313 2.43 -3.81 5.61
N LEU A 314 2.11 -4.01 6.89
CA LEU A 314 0.92 -3.41 7.51
C LEU A 314 1.30 -2.20 8.38
N ALA A 315 0.50 -1.14 8.29
CA ALA A 315 0.72 0.07 9.06
C ALA A 315 0.52 -0.19 10.58
N VAL A 316 1.38 0.43 11.39
CA VAL A 316 1.42 0.32 12.85
C VAL A 316 1.27 1.70 13.49
N HIS A 317 1.01 1.75 14.80
CA HIS A 317 1.08 3.03 15.51
C HIS A 317 2.53 3.43 15.80
N MET A 318 2.90 4.67 15.47
CA MET A 318 4.25 5.20 15.62
C MET A 318 4.79 5.07 17.07
N HIS A 319 3.95 5.29 18.10
CA HIS A 319 4.32 5.19 19.52
C HIS A 319 4.22 3.77 20.10
N ARG A 320 3.42 2.91 19.47
CA ARG A 320 3.18 1.52 19.90
C ARG A 320 3.33 0.61 18.69
N PRO A 321 4.56 0.43 18.18
CA PRO A 321 4.79 -0.20 16.87
C PRO A 321 4.43 -1.70 16.84
N HIS A 322 4.14 -2.31 17.99
CA HIS A 322 3.61 -3.67 18.05
C HIS A 322 2.11 -3.77 17.74
N LEU A 323 1.38 -2.65 17.81
CA LEU A 323 -0.04 -2.59 17.49
C LEU A 323 -0.22 -2.15 16.04
N GLN A 324 -0.97 -2.95 15.29
CA GLN A 324 -1.41 -2.60 13.95
C GLN A 324 -2.40 -1.43 14.03
N SER A 325 -2.21 -0.44 13.17
CA SER A 325 -3.14 0.67 13.00
C SER A 325 -4.14 0.39 11.89
N ARG A 326 -3.70 -0.30 10.83
CA ARG A 326 -4.53 -0.69 9.68
C ARG A 326 -4.46 -2.19 9.45
N ASN A 327 -5.57 -2.76 8.98
CA ASN A 327 -5.70 -4.17 8.59
C ASN A 327 -5.60 -4.38 7.07
N PHE A 328 -5.26 -3.33 6.31
CA PHE A 328 -5.09 -3.36 4.87
C PHE A 328 -3.79 -2.70 4.43
N MET A 329 -3.41 -3.00 3.20
CA MET A 329 -2.30 -2.47 2.42
C MET A 329 -2.86 -1.67 1.26
N ASP A 330 -2.40 -0.43 1.06
CA ASP A 330 -2.75 0.36 -0.13
C ASP A 330 -1.83 0.04 -1.33
N ALA A 331 -2.33 0.24 -2.55
CA ALA A 331 -1.61 -0.06 -3.77
C ALA A 331 -0.31 0.75 -3.93
N LEU A 332 -0.24 1.95 -3.33
CA LEU A 332 0.91 2.84 -3.46
C LEU A 332 2.16 2.22 -2.85
N LEU A 333 2.05 1.31 -1.87
CA LEU A 333 3.22 0.60 -1.31
C LEU A 333 4.03 -0.18 -2.36
N ALA A 334 3.46 -0.41 -3.55
CA ALA A 334 4.11 -1.15 -4.63
C ALA A 334 5.38 -0.50 -5.18
N PHE A 335 5.71 0.75 -4.82
CA PHE A 335 7.00 1.40 -5.12
C PHE A 335 8.16 0.88 -4.24
N TRP A 336 7.84 0.37 -3.04
CA TRP A 336 8.83 0.01 -2.02
C TRP A 336 9.85 -1.04 -2.48
N PRO A 337 9.48 -2.09 -3.24
CA PRO A 337 10.47 -3.01 -3.81
C PRO A 337 11.49 -2.30 -4.72
N GLY A 338 11.07 -1.33 -5.54
CA GLY A 338 11.97 -0.52 -6.35
C GLY A 338 12.96 0.26 -5.48
N LEU A 339 12.50 0.83 -4.37
CA LEU A 339 13.35 1.52 -3.40
C LEU A 339 14.34 0.56 -2.70
N GLN A 340 13.91 -0.66 -2.37
CA GLN A 340 14.77 -1.71 -1.82
C GLN A 340 15.87 -2.13 -2.80
N VAL A 341 15.54 -2.21 -4.10
CA VAL A 341 16.53 -2.46 -5.15
C VAL A 341 17.56 -1.34 -5.22
N LEU A 342 17.14 -0.07 -5.15
CA LEU A 342 18.05 1.08 -5.13
C LEU A 342 18.99 1.07 -3.91
N LEU A 343 18.53 0.59 -2.76
CA LEU A 343 19.37 0.36 -1.57
C LEU A 343 20.35 -0.83 -1.76
N GLY A 344 20.02 -1.78 -2.63
CA GLY A 344 20.74 -3.03 -2.82
C GLY A 344 20.17 -4.22 -2.03
N ASP A 345 19.01 -4.08 -1.39
CA ASP A 345 18.32 -5.15 -0.66
C ASP A 345 17.31 -5.90 -1.55
N VAL A 346 17.84 -6.67 -2.50
CA VAL A 346 17.04 -7.27 -3.59
C VAL A 346 16.13 -8.41 -3.10
N ARG A 347 16.49 -9.14 -2.06
CA ARG A 347 15.72 -10.33 -1.63
C ARG A 347 14.32 -9.98 -1.11
N PRO A 348 14.15 -9.07 -0.12
CA PRO A 348 12.84 -8.66 0.34
C PRO A 348 12.02 -7.96 -0.75
N ALA A 349 12.70 -7.28 -1.70
CA ALA A 349 12.07 -6.67 -2.85
C ALA A 349 11.39 -7.74 -3.73
N VAL A 350 12.08 -8.84 -4.03
CA VAL A 350 11.52 -9.98 -4.77
C VAL A 350 10.32 -10.59 -4.05
N GLU A 351 10.39 -10.77 -2.72
CA GLU A 351 9.31 -11.36 -1.91
C GLU A 351 8.04 -10.50 -1.95
N THR A 352 8.20 -9.19 -1.75
CA THR A 352 7.09 -8.22 -1.75
C THR A 352 6.49 -8.05 -3.14
N HIS A 353 7.33 -7.96 -4.18
CA HIS A 353 6.87 -7.85 -5.56
C HIS A 353 6.10 -9.10 -6.02
N GLU A 354 6.58 -10.28 -5.68
CA GLU A 354 5.88 -11.54 -6.02
C GLU A 354 4.51 -11.62 -5.33
N MET A 355 4.40 -11.16 -4.08
CA MET A 355 3.10 -11.04 -3.39
C MET A 355 2.15 -10.09 -4.14
N LEU A 356 2.63 -8.91 -4.56
CA LEU A 356 1.83 -7.95 -5.33
C LEU A 356 1.41 -8.53 -6.70
N TYR A 357 2.30 -9.27 -7.35
CA TYR A 357 1.98 -9.95 -8.60
C TYR A 357 0.87 -11.00 -8.42
N GLN A 358 0.87 -11.73 -7.31
CA GLN A 358 -0.22 -12.67 -6.96
C GLN A 358 -1.56 -11.97 -6.75
N VAL A 359 -1.56 -10.81 -6.07
CA VAL A 359 -2.76 -9.98 -5.92
C VAL A 359 -3.28 -9.54 -7.29
N MET A 360 -2.39 -9.08 -8.18
CA MET A 360 -2.73 -8.71 -9.54
C MET A 360 -3.29 -9.88 -10.35
N GLN A 361 -2.67 -11.07 -10.28
CA GLN A 361 -3.14 -12.27 -10.97
C GLN A 361 -4.54 -12.69 -10.51
N ARG A 362 -4.85 -12.50 -9.22
CA ARG A 362 -6.16 -12.82 -8.65
C ARG A 362 -7.24 -11.84 -9.08
N HIS A 363 -6.94 -10.54 -9.12
CA HIS A 363 -7.94 -9.48 -9.33
C HIS A 363 -7.81 -8.75 -10.67
N THR A 364 -6.95 -9.24 -11.59
CA THR A 364 -6.56 -8.58 -12.86
C THR A 364 -5.69 -7.34 -12.69
N PHE A 365 -6.02 -6.48 -11.73
CA PHE A 365 -5.22 -5.33 -11.32
C PHE A 365 -5.02 -5.36 -9.80
N ILE A 366 -4.00 -4.64 -9.32
CA ILE A 366 -3.85 -4.42 -7.88
C ILE A 366 -4.94 -3.42 -7.46
N PRO A 367 -5.86 -3.81 -6.56
CA PRO A 367 -6.87 -2.90 -6.03
C PRO A 367 -6.21 -1.82 -5.17
N GLU A 368 -6.80 -0.62 -5.13
CA GLU A 368 -6.31 0.54 -4.39
C GLU A 368 -6.02 0.22 -2.91
N ALA A 369 -6.76 -0.72 -2.32
CA ALA A 369 -6.36 -1.36 -1.07
C ALA A 369 -6.78 -2.84 -1.01
N PHE A 370 -5.97 -3.66 -0.35
CA PHE A 370 -6.23 -5.07 -0.11
C PHE A 370 -5.80 -5.53 1.29
N THR A 371 -6.45 -6.55 1.81
CA THR A 371 -6.15 -7.15 3.12
C THR A 371 -4.97 -8.13 3.03
N SER A 372 -4.44 -8.56 4.18
CA SER A 372 -3.32 -9.51 4.24
C SER A 372 -3.61 -10.90 3.64
N ASP A 373 -4.89 -11.25 3.48
CA ASP A 373 -5.37 -12.46 2.78
C ASP A 373 -5.73 -12.21 1.31
N PHE A 374 -5.20 -11.11 0.75
CA PHE A 374 -5.32 -10.71 -0.64
C PHE A 374 -6.77 -10.49 -1.12
N GLN A 375 -7.68 -10.07 -0.23
CA GLN A 375 -9.02 -9.62 -0.64
C GLN A 375 -9.02 -8.14 -0.95
N VAL A 376 -9.91 -7.75 -1.85
CA VAL A 376 -10.17 -6.35 -2.17
C VAL A 376 -10.78 -5.65 -0.95
N HIS A 377 -10.08 -4.63 -0.43
CA HIS A 377 -10.61 -3.69 0.55
C HIS A 377 -11.24 -2.48 -0.16
N TRP A 378 -10.48 -1.83 -1.05
CA TRP A 378 -10.93 -0.76 -1.94
C TRP A 378 -10.67 -1.15 -3.38
N GLY A 379 -11.74 -1.27 -4.18
CA GLY A 379 -11.69 -1.88 -5.50
C GLY A 379 -11.15 -0.99 -6.61
N GLN A 380 -10.92 0.29 -6.38
CA GLN A 380 -10.49 1.23 -7.42
C GLN A 380 -9.12 0.82 -7.99
N HIS A 381 -8.85 1.18 -9.24
CA HIS A 381 -7.53 1.10 -9.84
C HIS A 381 -7.38 2.25 -10.86
N PRO A 382 -6.78 3.39 -10.47
CA PRO A 382 -6.62 4.56 -11.33
C PRO A 382 -5.42 4.46 -12.27
N LEU A 383 -5.04 3.24 -12.70
CA LEU A 383 -3.91 2.99 -13.61
C LEU A 383 -2.52 3.33 -13.00
N ARG A 384 -2.42 3.10 -11.68
CA ARG A 384 -1.25 3.24 -10.78
C ARG A 384 0.07 2.72 -11.38
N PRO A 385 1.18 3.51 -11.37
CA PRO A 385 2.47 3.11 -11.94
C PRO A 385 3.39 2.30 -11.01
N GLU A 386 3.16 2.32 -9.69
CA GLU A 386 4.13 1.93 -8.66
C GLU A 386 4.57 0.46 -8.80
N PHE A 387 3.65 -0.43 -9.20
CA PHE A 387 3.99 -1.84 -9.46
C PHE A 387 4.90 -2.01 -10.69
N LEU A 388 4.71 -1.19 -11.73
CA LEU A 388 5.55 -1.21 -12.93
C LEU A 388 6.92 -0.59 -12.67
N GLU A 389 6.99 0.47 -11.86
CA GLU A 389 8.25 1.05 -11.37
C GLU A 389 9.12 -0.03 -10.71
N SER A 390 8.57 -0.73 -9.71
CA SER A 390 9.28 -1.82 -9.03
C SER A 390 9.64 -2.96 -9.98
N THR A 391 8.77 -3.30 -10.93
CA THR A 391 9.06 -4.32 -11.96
C THR A 391 10.25 -3.91 -12.82
N TYR A 392 10.34 -2.63 -13.20
CA TYR A 392 11.44 -2.06 -13.96
C TYR A 392 12.76 -2.13 -13.19
N PHE A 393 12.80 -1.66 -11.93
CA PHE A 393 14.02 -1.70 -11.13
C PHE A 393 14.49 -3.13 -10.85
N LEU A 394 13.58 -4.05 -10.52
CA LEU A 394 13.92 -5.46 -10.31
C LEU A 394 14.49 -6.10 -11.58
N HIS A 395 13.88 -5.87 -12.74
CA HIS A 395 14.42 -6.35 -14.00
C HIS A 395 15.83 -5.80 -14.28
N ARG A 396 16.06 -4.49 -14.06
CA ARG A 396 17.37 -3.86 -14.25
C ARG A 396 18.44 -4.43 -13.32
N ALA A 397 18.08 -4.80 -12.08
CA ALA A 397 19.02 -5.32 -11.11
C ALA A 397 19.32 -6.83 -11.28
N THR A 398 18.35 -7.63 -11.74
CA THR A 398 18.51 -9.10 -11.79
C THR A 398 18.60 -9.68 -13.19
N GLU A 399 18.26 -8.91 -14.23
CA GLU A 399 18.14 -9.38 -15.63
C GLU A 399 17.24 -10.62 -15.77
N ASP A 400 16.24 -10.76 -14.90
CA ASP A 400 15.35 -11.92 -14.86
C ASP A 400 14.14 -11.68 -15.77
N ASP A 401 14.04 -12.49 -16.83
CA ASP A 401 12.95 -12.44 -17.82
C ASP A 401 11.56 -12.61 -17.21
N HIS A 402 11.42 -13.11 -15.97
CA HIS A 402 10.16 -13.10 -15.25
C HIS A 402 9.52 -11.72 -15.20
N TYR A 403 10.31 -10.68 -14.92
CA TYR A 403 9.79 -9.32 -14.82
C TYR A 403 9.32 -8.78 -16.18
N LEU A 404 9.92 -9.23 -17.28
CA LEU A 404 9.41 -8.95 -18.63
C LEU A 404 8.06 -9.63 -18.86
N GLN A 405 7.88 -10.88 -18.39
CA GLN A 405 6.58 -11.57 -18.48
C GLN A 405 5.51 -10.91 -17.59
N VAL A 406 5.89 -10.43 -16.40
CA VAL A 406 5.02 -9.64 -15.52
C VAL A 406 4.59 -8.35 -16.24
N GLY A 407 5.54 -7.59 -16.79
CA GLY A 407 5.25 -6.39 -17.57
C GLY A 407 4.33 -6.66 -18.76
N LYS A 408 4.54 -7.80 -19.46
CA LYS A 408 3.68 -8.23 -20.57
C LYS A 408 2.25 -8.53 -20.09
N ALA A 409 2.09 -9.13 -18.92
CA ALA A 409 0.78 -9.38 -18.32
C ALA A 409 0.06 -8.06 -17.98
N VAL A 410 0.78 -7.10 -17.37
CA VAL A 410 0.24 -5.75 -17.07
C VAL A 410 -0.17 -5.03 -18.36
N LEU A 411 0.71 -5.00 -19.36
CA LEU A 411 0.44 -4.37 -20.66
C LEU A 411 -0.83 -4.92 -21.31
N LYS A 412 -0.97 -6.24 -21.35
CA LYS A 412 -2.16 -6.91 -21.90
C LYS A 412 -3.41 -6.59 -21.09
N ALA A 413 -3.32 -6.57 -19.77
CA ALA A 413 -4.45 -6.22 -18.91
C ALA A 413 -4.92 -4.78 -19.18
N LEU A 414 -4.00 -3.82 -19.27
CA LEU A 414 -4.32 -2.43 -19.60
C LEU A 414 -4.99 -2.33 -20.98
N GLN A 415 -4.41 -2.95 -22.00
CA GLN A 415 -4.96 -2.95 -23.36
C GLN A 415 -6.35 -3.57 -23.44
N GLN A 416 -6.58 -4.66 -22.72
CA GLN A 416 -7.84 -5.40 -22.78
C GLN A 416 -8.96 -4.76 -21.95
N TYR A 417 -8.64 -4.24 -20.77
CA TYR A 417 -9.65 -3.86 -19.78
C TYR A 417 -9.77 -2.36 -19.53
N THR A 418 -8.82 -1.54 -19.95
CA THR A 418 -8.83 -0.09 -19.63
C THR A 418 -8.79 0.81 -20.86
N ARG A 419 -8.44 0.27 -22.03
CA ARG A 419 -8.44 1.00 -23.28
C ARG A 419 -9.87 1.36 -23.71
N VAL A 420 -10.10 2.65 -23.98
CA VAL A 420 -11.37 3.20 -24.48
C VAL A 420 -11.11 4.08 -25.72
N PRO A 421 -12.13 4.52 -26.49
CA PRO A 421 -11.91 5.28 -27.73
C PRO A 421 -11.05 6.54 -27.54
N CYS A 422 -11.26 7.28 -26.45
CA CYS A 422 -10.54 8.52 -26.15
C CYS A 422 -9.51 8.34 -25.03
N GLY A 423 -8.62 7.34 -25.14
CA GLY A 423 -7.54 7.11 -24.19
C GLY A 423 -7.71 5.86 -23.32
N TYR A 424 -7.39 5.96 -22.03
CA TYR A 424 -7.51 4.86 -21.05
C TYR A 424 -8.30 5.33 -19.84
N ALA A 425 -9.29 4.54 -19.42
CA ALA A 425 -10.15 4.85 -18.30
C ALA A 425 -9.71 4.10 -17.04
N ALA A 426 -9.69 4.81 -15.92
CA ALA A 426 -9.56 4.21 -14.59
C ALA A 426 -10.66 3.18 -14.34
N VAL A 427 -10.36 2.19 -13.49
CA VAL A 427 -11.33 1.16 -13.08
C VAL A 427 -11.89 1.53 -11.71
N ASN A 428 -13.20 1.71 -11.60
CA ASN A 428 -13.87 2.05 -10.34
C ASN A 428 -13.87 0.87 -9.35
N ASP A 429 -14.03 -0.36 -9.84
CA ASP A 429 -13.91 -1.56 -9.01
C ASP A 429 -13.36 -2.74 -9.83
N VAL A 430 -12.19 -3.26 -9.49
CA VAL A 430 -11.52 -4.40 -10.15
C VAL A 430 -12.39 -5.66 -10.23
N ARG A 431 -13.37 -5.81 -9.31
CA ARG A 431 -14.31 -6.95 -9.29
C ARG A 431 -15.38 -6.82 -10.37
N THR A 432 -15.86 -5.62 -10.62
CA THR A 432 -16.93 -5.34 -11.60
C THR A 432 -16.40 -4.90 -12.95
N ARG A 433 -15.18 -4.36 -12.97
CA ARG A 433 -14.50 -3.76 -14.14
C ARG A 433 -15.27 -2.58 -14.75
N ILE A 434 -16.10 -1.91 -13.93
CA ILE A 434 -16.76 -0.67 -14.35
C ILE A 434 -15.72 0.44 -14.45
N HIS A 435 -15.75 1.18 -15.55
CA HIS A 435 -14.85 2.31 -15.79
C HIS A 435 -15.32 3.57 -15.05
N GLU A 436 -14.35 4.37 -14.63
CA GLU A 436 -14.51 5.75 -14.18
C GLU A 436 -14.03 6.67 -15.30
N ASP A 437 -14.73 7.80 -15.51
CA ASP A 437 -14.38 8.79 -16.55
C ASP A 437 -13.18 9.65 -16.14
N ARG A 438 -12.03 8.99 -15.95
CA ARG A 438 -10.81 9.56 -15.39
C ARG A 438 -9.58 8.96 -16.04
N MET A 439 -8.65 9.83 -16.45
CA MET A 439 -7.28 9.50 -16.82
C MET A 439 -6.35 10.55 -16.20
N ASP A 440 -5.64 10.17 -15.14
CA ASP A 440 -4.67 11.05 -14.47
C ASP A 440 -3.42 11.26 -15.34
N SER A 441 -2.70 12.36 -15.09
CA SER A 441 -1.51 12.74 -15.88
C SER A 441 -0.36 11.71 -15.78
N PHE A 442 -0.15 11.12 -14.60
CA PHE A 442 0.87 10.10 -14.35
C PHE A 442 0.74 8.85 -15.23
N VAL A 443 -0.42 8.60 -15.85
CA VAL A 443 -0.56 7.48 -16.78
C VAL A 443 0.39 7.64 -17.98
N LEU A 444 0.55 8.89 -18.46
CA LEU A 444 1.50 9.24 -19.52
C LEU A 444 2.92 9.46 -18.99
N ALA A 445 3.06 10.08 -17.81
CA ALA A 445 4.37 10.40 -17.24
C ALA A 445 5.10 9.17 -16.67
N GLU A 446 4.37 8.19 -16.16
CA GLU A 446 4.92 7.07 -15.40
C GLU A 446 4.54 5.72 -15.98
N THR A 447 3.24 5.37 -15.98
CA THR A 447 2.78 3.99 -16.30
C THR A 447 3.27 3.52 -17.67
N PHE A 448 3.07 4.34 -18.71
CA PHE A 448 3.56 4.00 -20.05
C PHE A 448 5.06 4.22 -20.23
N LYS A 449 5.67 5.15 -19.49
CA LYS A 449 7.12 5.38 -19.49
C LYS A 449 7.86 4.15 -18.96
N TYR A 450 7.47 3.65 -17.78
CA TYR A 450 8.05 2.44 -17.19
C TYR A 450 7.83 1.19 -18.04
N LEU A 451 6.64 1.02 -18.66
CA LEU A 451 6.41 -0.07 -19.61
C LEU A 451 7.35 0.00 -20.82
N TYR A 452 7.51 1.18 -21.42
CA TYR A 452 8.40 1.37 -22.55
C TYR A 452 9.86 1.10 -22.17
N MET A 453 10.31 1.62 -21.02
CA MET A 453 11.66 1.43 -20.50
C MET A 453 11.95 -0.03 -20.10
N LEU A 454 10.97 -0.75 -19.53
CA LEU A 454 11.11 -2.17 -19.18
C LEU A 454 11.42 -3.04 -20.40
N PHE A 455 10.75 -2.78 -21.53
CA PHE A 455 10.97 -3.53 -22.76
C PHE A 455 12.11 -2.96 -23.63
N GLY A 456 12.61 -1.74 -23.39
CA GLY A 456 13.76 -1.18 -24.11
C GLY A 456 15.11 -1.72 -23.62
N GLU A 457 16.09 -1.89 -24.52
CA GLU A 457 17.50 -2.01 -24.13
C GLU A 457 18.11 -0.59 -23.91
N ASP A 458 19.32 -0.47 -23.37
CA ASP A 458 19.89 0.87 -23.09
C ASP A 458 20.24 1.65 -24.36
N LYS A 459 20.65 0.95 -25.42
CA LYS A 459 20.93 1.53 -26.75
C LYS A 459 19.68 2.08 -27.46
N ASP A 460 18.52 1.62 -27.00
CA ASP A 460 17.23 1.85 -27.62
C ASP A 460 16.58 3.15 -27.11
N VAL A 461 16.94 3.56 -25.89
CA VAL A 461 16.46 4.79 -25.27
C VAL A 461 17.46 5.90 -25.58
N PRO A 462 17.03 7.06 -26.14
CA PRO A 462 17.97 8.12 -26.51
C PRO A 462 18.67 8.81 -25.34
N VAL A 463 18.18 8.56 -24.13
CA VAL A 463 18.68 9.12 -22.88
C VAL A 463 19.41 8.02 -22.12
N LYS A 464 20.67 8.25 -21.77
CA LYS A 464 21.45 7.33 -20.94
C LYS A 464 20.91 7.37 -19.50
N LEU A 465 20.06 6.40 -19.17
CA LEU A 465 19.30 6.36 -17.92
C LEU A 465 20.18 6.39 -16.65
N GLU A 466 21.39 5.85 -16.72
CA GLU A 466 22.36 5.81 -15.62
C GLU A 466 22.87 7.20 -15.18
N ASP A 467 22.75 8.20 -16.05
CA ASP A 467 23.22 9.56 -15.76
C ASP A 467 22.16 10.39 -15.00
N TYR A 468 21.00 9.79 -14.69
CA TYR A 468 19.85 10.45 -14.09
C TYR A 468 19.30 9.68 -12.88
N VAL A 469 18.66 10.42 -11.97
CA VAL A 469 17.74 9.88 -10.98
C VAL A 469 16.32 10.24 -11.38
N LEU A 470 15.39 9.30 -11.25
CA LEU A 470 13.96 9.54 -11.45
C LEU A 470 13.35 10.09 -10.16
N THR A 471 12.55 11.16 -10.24
CA THR A 471 11.73 11.62 -9.11
C THR A 471 10.58 10.64 -8.80
N THR A 472 9.73 10.98 -7.83
CA THR A 472 8.54 10.16 -7.51
C THR A 472 7.52 10.15 -8.64
N GLU A 473 7.52 11.16 -9.52
CA GLU A 473 6.67 11.23 -10.73
C GLU A 473 7.44 10.80 -12.00
N ALA A 474 8.46 9.96 -11.85
CA ALA A 474 9.32 9.47 -12.92
C ALA A 474 9.99 10.55 -13.80
N HIS A 475 10.27 11.74 -13.26
CA HIS A 475 10.96 12.81 -13.98
C HIS A 475 12.48 12.72 -13.85
N PHE A 476 13.20 13.04 -14.92
CA PHE A 476 14.65 12.92 -14.99
C PHE A 476 15.37 14.12 -14.38
N LEU A 477 16.16 13.87 -13.34
CA LEU A 477 17.11 14.84 -12.79
C LEU A 477 18.55 14.32 -12.96
N PRO A 478 19.47 15.11 -13.54
CA PRO A 478 20.79 14.61 -13.89
C PRO A 478 21.69 14.54 -12.65
N LEU A 479 22.46 13.45 -12.53
CA LEU A 479 23.40 13.25 -11.43
C LEU A 479 24.55 14.26 -11.44
N SER A 480 24.79 14.96 -12.56
CA SER A 480 25.75 16.06 -12.64
C SER A 480 25.46 17.18 -11.65
N LEU A 481 24.19 17.36 -11.25
CA LEU A 481 23.79 18.32 -10.22
C LEU A 481 24.55 18.10 -8.91
N ALA A 482 24.96 16.88 -8.57
CA ALA A 482 25.76 16.57 -7.39
C ALA A 482 27.07 17.39 -7.36
N THR A 483 27.71 17.59 -8.52
CA THR A 483 29.02 18.26 -8.63
C THR A 483 28.95 19.78 -8.58
N ASP A 484 27.85 20.36 -9.06
CA ASP A 484 27.61 21.80 -9.07
C ASP A 484 27.40 22.39 -7.67
N GLY A 485 27.09 21.53 -6.68
CA GLY A 485 26.87 21.92 -5.28
C GLY A 485 28.14 22.14 -4.44
N LYS A 486 29.35 21.94 -4.98
CA LYS A 486 30.61 22.05 -4.21
C LYS A 486 30.91 23.44 -3.64
N ASN A 487 30.25 24.49 -4.13
CA ASN A 487 30.35 25.86 -3.60
C ASN A 487 29.30 26.20 -2.52
N THR A 488 28.42 25.26 -2.19
CA THR A 488 27.37 25.44 -1.16
C THR A 488 27.71 24.60 0.06
N SER A 489 28.39 25.21 1.04
CA SER A 489 28.71 24.57 2.32
C SER A 489 27.46 24.45 3.20
N TYR A 490 26.66 23.40 3.00
CA TYR A 490 25.60 23.05 3.96
C TYR A 490 26.20 22.13 5.04
N PHE A 491 26.40 22.70 6.23
CA PHE A 491 26.72 22.08 7.53
C PHE A 491 27.22 20.62 7.51
N LYS A 492 28.53 20.42 7.75
CA LYS A 492 29.09 19.16 8.26
C LYS A 492 28.44 18.85 9.63
N LEU A 493 27.44 17.98 9.66
CA LEU A 493 27.01 17.33 10.90
C LEU A 493 28.11 16.34 11.30
N LYS A 494 28.57 16.40 12.55
CA LYS A 494 29.27 15.27 13.17
C LYS A 494 28.23 14.17 13.35
N ILE A 495 28.27 13.17 12.49
CA ILE A 495 27.54 11.92 12.66
C ILE A 495 28.31 11.13 13.72
N ASP A 496 27.62 10.54 14.70
CA ASP A 496 28.27 9.63 15.65
C ASP A 496 28.82 8.44 14.86
N ASP A 497 30.14 8.27 14.90
CA ASP A 497 30.92 7.31 14.09
C ASP A 497 30.55 5.83 14.32
N GLU A 498 29.68 5.51 15.29
CA GLU A 498 29.34 4.11 15.62
C GLU A 498 28.35 3.45 14.63
N ASP A 499 27.49 4.21 13.93
CA ASP A 499 26.52 3.65 12.97
C ASP A 499 27.05 3.60 11.53
N GLU A 500 28.16 4.30 11.21
CA GLU A 500 28.76 4.36 9.86
C GLU A 500 29.41 3.02 9.46
N ASP A 501 30.04 2.34 10.42
CA ASP A 501 30.88 1.16 10.18
C ASP A 501 30.11 -0.10 9.74
N LYS A 502 28.79 -0.13 9.99
CA LYS A 502 27.95 -1.29 9.61
C LYS A 502 27.55 -1.30 8.14
N TYR A 503 27.44 -0.12 7.52
CA TYR A 503 26.94 0.05 6.16
C TYR A 503 28.05 0.27 5.13
N ARG A 504 29.23 0.72 5.56
CA ARG A 504 30.41 0.88 4.71
C ARG A 504 30.99 -0.44 4.15
N LYS A 505 30.46 -1.60 4.60
CA LYS A 505 30.99 -2.94 4.31
C LYS A 505 30.03 -3.89 3.57
N THR A 506 28.85 -3.44 3.15
CA THR A 506 27.91 -4.31 2.42
C THR A 506 27.79 -3.85 0.97
N CYS A 507 28.73 -4.29 0.13
CA CYS A 507 28.39 -4.45 -1.28
C CYS A 507 27.37 -5.59 -1.36
N PRO A 508 26.17 -5.41 -1.94
CA PRO A 508 25.23 -6.49 -2.15
C PRO A 508 25.94 -7.58 -2.96
N ASN A 509 26.06 -8.78 -2.40
CA ASN A 509 26.59 -9.90 -3.16
C ASN A 509 25.52 -10.36 -4.16
N MET A 510 25.44 -9.68 -5.31
CA MET A 510 24.49 -10.03 -6.38
C MET A 510 24.75 -11.42 -6.95
N ALA A 511 25.97 -11.95 -6.78
CA ALA A 511 26.41 -13.22 -7.36
C ALA A 511 25.74 -14.47 -6.74
N SER A 512 24.96 -14.33 -5.66
CA SER A 512 24.32 -15.45 -4.96
C SER A 512 22.78 -15.44 -5.00
N LEU A 513 22.16 -14.32 -5.38
CA LEU A 513 20.69 -14.20 -5.38
C LEU A 513 20.10 -14.69 -6.70
N VAL A 514 19.76 -15.97 -6.74
CA VAL A 514 18.85 -16.49 -7.76
C VAL A 514 17.43 -16.09 -7.37
N ALA A 515 16.91 -15.00 -7.95
CA ALA A 515 15.56 -14.50 -7.66
C ALA A 515 14.49 -15.60 -7.78
N GLU A 516 14.66 -16.54 -8.71
CA GLU A 516 13.82 -17.72 -8.84
C GLU A 516 13.73 -18.57 -7.55
N LYS A 517 14.83 -18.75 -6.82
CA LYS A 517 14.85 -19.52 -5.56
C LYS A 517 14.03 -18.85 -4.46
N VAL A 518 13.97 -17.52 -4.46
CA VAL A 518 13.14 -16.73 -3.53
C VAL A 518 11.66 -16.83 -3.91
N ARG A 519 11.35 -16.85 -5.21
CA ARG A 519 9.97 -16.94 -5.72
C ARG A 519 9.36 -18.34 -5.61
N ARG A 520 10.15 -19.42 -5.73
CA ARG A 520 9.66 -20.82 -5.72
C ARG A 520 8.76 -21.16 -4.50
N PRO A 521 9.14 -20.86 -3.25
CA PRO A 521 8.26 -21.07 -2.09
C PRO A 521 7.00 -20.21 -2.14
N MET A 522 7.09 -19.00 -2.70
CA MET A 522 5.99 -18.04 -2.76
C MET A 522 4.91 -18.44 -3.78
N ARG A 523 5.28 -19.11 -4.89
CA ARG A 523 4.33 -19.63 -5.88
C ARG A 523 3.32 -20.63 -5.29
N GLN A 524 3.58 -21.19 -4.11
CA GLN A 524 2.70 -22.14 -3.44
C GLN A 524 1.69 -21.48 -2.47
N LEU A 525 1.79 -20.17 -2.21
CA LEU A 525 0.82 -19.44 -1.36
C LEU A 525 -0.58 -19.35 -1.98
N LEU A 526 -0.66 -19.38 -3.31
CA LEU A 526 -1.89 -19.62 -4.05
C LEU A 526 -1.72 -20.93 -4.80
N GLY A 527 -2.18 -22.04 -4.21
CA GLY A 527 -2.09 -23.37 -4.80
C GLY A 527 -2.50 -23.39 -6.28
N SER A 528 -1.79 -24.17 -7.07
CA SER A 528 -1.99 -24.37 -8.51
C SER A 528 -3.39 -24.91 -8.82
N ALA A 529 -4.38 -24.02 -8.96
CA ALA A 529 -5.65 -24.26 -9.63
C ALA A 529 -6.31 -22.91 -9.93
N PRO A 530 -7.05 -22.76 -11.06
CA PRO A 530 -7.94 -21.63 -11.24
C PRO A 530 -8.84 -21.56 -10.01
N ALA A 531 -8.87 -20.39 -9.37
CA ALA A 531 -9.62 -20.15 -8.15
C ALA A 531 -11.02 -20.73 -8.30
N ARG A 532 -11.28 -21.86 -7.66
CA ARG A 532 -12.65 -22.16 -7.24
C ARG A 532 -13.04 -20.96 -6.38
N PRO A 533 -14.21 -20.33 -6.63
CA PRO A 533 -14.66 -19.27 -5.74
C PRO A 533 -14.56 -19.80 -4.31
N PRO A 534 -14.01 -19.00 -3.37
CA PRO A 534 -13.94 -19.42 -1.98
C PRO A 534 -15.31 -19.95 -1.62
N ALA A 535 -15.35 -21.14 -1.02
CA ALA A 535 -16.58 -21.66 -0.47
C ALA A 535 -17.03 -20.65 0.59
N ARG A 536 -17.80 -19.64 0.19
CA ARG A 536 -18.85 -19.10 1.03
C ARG A 536 -19.51 -20.33 1.63
N LEU A 537 -19.61 -20.36 2.96
CA LEU A 537 -20.46 -21.30 3.68
C LEU A 537 -21.81 -21.30 2.96
N ARG A 538 -21.98 -22.28 2.07
CA ARG A 538 -23.29 -22.66 1.59
C ARG A 538 -23.88 -23.46 2.75
N PRO A 539 -25.19 -23.39 2.97
CA PRO A 539 -25.85 -24.28 3.92
C PRO A 539 -25.37 -25.71 3.69
N LEU A 540 -25.02 -26.42 4.77
CA LEU A 540 -24.61 -27.84 4.78
C LEU A 540 -25.78 -28.71 4.30
N ASN A 541 -26.11 -28.63 3.01
CA ASN A 541 -27.21 -29.33 2.37
C ASN A 541 -26.71 -30.38 1.36
N ASP A 542 -25.40 -30.44 1.09
CA ASP A 542 -24.82 -31.42 0.16
C ASP A 542 -24.19 -32.60 0.94
N PRO A 543 -24.73 -33.83 0.81
CA PRO A 543 -24.23 -35.01 1.54
C PRO A 543 -22.76 -35.36 1.22
N ARG A 544 -22.19 -34.82 0.13
CA ARG A 544 -20.77 -35.00 -0.21
C ARG A 544 -19.83 -34.27 0.73
N GLN A 545 -20.27 -33.18 1.36
CA GLN A 545 -19.45 -32.38 2.28
C GLN A 545 -19.30 -33.06 3.64
N ILE A 546 -20.34 -33.76 4.10
CA ILE A 546 -20.31 -34.57 5.33
C ILE A 546 -19.30 -35.71 5.19
N HIS A 547 -19.20 -36.30 3.98
CA HIS A 547 -18.23 -37.35 3.71
C HIS A 547 -16.77 -36.85 3.74
N THR A 548 -16.53 -35.60 3.30
CA THR A 548 -15.19 -34.98 3.38
C THR A 548 -14.79 -34.65 4.82
N LEU A 549 -15.73 -34.19 5.65
CA LEU A 549 -15.49 -33.98 7.08
C LEU A 549 -15.19 -35.31 7.79
N SER A 550 -15.91 -36.37 7.43
CA SER A 550 -15.64 -37.72 7.95
C SER A 550 -14.27 -38.25 7.54
N ASP A 551 -13.82 -38.02 6.29
CA ASP A 551 -12.49 -38.41 5.82
C ASP A 551 -11.37 -37.70 6.62
N MET A 552 -11.62 -36.47 7.10
CA MET A 552 -10.73 -35.70 7.99
C MET A 552 -10.86 -36.07 9.49
N GLY A 553 -11.66 -37.08 9.83
CA GLY A 553 -11.86 -37.53 11.21
C GLY A 553 -12.79 -36.63 12.03
N ILE A 554 -13.65 -35.84 11.37
CA ILE A 554 -14.64 -34.96 12.00
C ILE A 554 -16.03 -35.57 11.79
N SER A 555 -16.64 -36.02 12.87
CA SER A 555 -18.03 -36.49 12.87
C SER A 555 -18.99 -35.35 13.21
N VAL A 556 -20.12 -35.34 12.50
CA VAL A 556 -21.16 -34.32 12.62
C VAL A 556 -22.33 -34.93 13.39
N LEU A 557 -22.50 -34.54 14.65
CA LEU A 557 -23.58 -35.02 15.52
C LEU A 557 -24.67 -33.95 15.58
N THR A 558 -25.86 -34.27 15.09
CA THR A 558 -27.05 -33.44 15.26
C THR A 558 -27.69 -33.76 16.61
N LEU A 559 -27.74 -32.76 17.49
CA LEU A 559 -28.42 -32.84 18.78
C LEU A 559 -29.96 -32.77 18.58
N PRO A 560 -30.76 -33.27 19.53
CA PRO A 560 -32.22 -33.27 19.44
C PRO A 560 -32.87 -31.88 19.32
N ASP A 561 -32.12 -30.83 19.64
CA ASP A 561 -32.52 -29.42 19.56
C ASP A 561 -32.21 -28.77 18.19
N GLY A 562 -31.70 -29.53 17.23
CA GLY A 562 -31.34 -29.07 15.88
C GLY A 562 -29.95 -28.44 15.77
N ARG A 563 -29.17 -28.38 16.86
CA ARG A 563 -27.77 -27.92 16.81
C ARG A 563 -26.85 -29.01 16.27
N VAL A 564 -25.81 -28.59 15.57
CA VAL A 564 -24.81 -29.47 14.96
C VAL A 564 -23.50 -29.36 15.76
N GLN A 565 -23.12 -30.45 16.41
CA GLN A 565 -21.85 -30.57 17.13
C GLN A 565 -20.83 -31.32 16.27
N LEU A 566 -19.65 -30.73 16.10
CA LEU A 566 -18.54 -31.35 15.38
C LEU A 566 -17.60 -32.00 16.39
N LEU A 567 -17.35 -33.30 16.23
CA LEU A 567 -16.48 -34.08 17.12
C LEU A 567 -15.30 -34.63 16.32
N TYR A 568 -14.10 -34.24 16.72
CA TYR A 568 -12.88 -34.64 16.01
C TYR A 568 -12.17 -35.78 16.74
N THR A 569 -11.90 -36.86 16.00
CA THR A 569 -11.14 -38.00 16.51
C THR A 569 -10.08 -38.40 15.49
N THR A 570 -8.81 -38.28 15.87
CA THR A 570 -7.64 -38.60 15.02
C THR A 570 -7.69 -40.02 14.45
N SER A 571 -8.19 -40.99 15.21
CA SER A 571 -8.30 -42.39 14.81
C SER A 571 -9.36 -42.68 13.75
N THR A 572 -10.30 -41.76 13.54
CA THR A 572 -11.37 -41.88 12.54
C THR A 572 -11.03 -41.24 11.20
N ALA A 573 -9.90 -40.51 11.13
CA ALA A 573 -9.42 -39.91 9.90
C ALA A 573 -8.83 -40.98 8.96
N LYS A 574 -9.03 -40.77 7.65
CA LYS A 574 -8.62 -41.71 6.60
C LYS A 574 -7.11 -41.82 6.43
N SER A 575 -6.38 -40.73 6.71
CA SER A 575 -4.92 -40.69 6.68
C SER A 575 -4.37 -39.73 7.73
N ALA A 576 -3.09 -39.85 8.07
CA ALA A 576 -2.41 -38.94 8.98
C ALA A 576 -2.40 -37.48 8.48
N LYS A 577 -2.42 -37.29 7.16
CA LYS A 577 -2.53 -35.97 6.53
C LYS A 577 -3.94 -35.38 6.72
N ASP A 578 -4.97 -36.18 6.47
CA ASP A 578 -6.37 -35.75 6.65
C ASP A 578 -6.69 -35.49 8.13
N ALA A 579 -6.06 -36.23 9.05
CA ALA A 579 -6.13 -35.95 10.48
C ALA A 579 -5.54 -34.57 10.81
N ALA A 580 -4.38 -34.20 10.26
CA ALA A 580 -3.77 -32.90 10.48
C ALA A 580 -4.62 -31.74 9.90
N GLU A 581 -5.24 -31.96 8.73
CA GLU A 581 -6.18 -31.02 8.12
C GLU A 581 -7.46 -30.88 8.98
N GLY A 582 -8.01 -31.98 9.49
CA GLY A 582 -9.16 -31.96 10.40
C GLY A 582 -8.88 -31.24 11.73
N LEU A 583 -7.66 -31.38 12.28
CA LEU A 583 -7.24 -30.65 13.48
C LEU A 583 -7.12 -29.14 13.22
N THR A 584 -6.60 -28.78 12.04
CA THR A 584 -6.47 -27.39 11.61
C THR A 584 -7.85 -26.76 11.42
N PHE A 585 -8.77 -27.48 10.78
CA PHE A 585 -10.17 -27.08 10.63
C PHE A 585 -10.86 -26.83 11.98
N MET A 586 -10.71 -27.73 12.96
CA MET A 586 -11.29 -27.54 14.30
C MET A 586 -10.69 -26.34 15.04
N ARG A 587 -9.38 -26.10 14.87
CA ARG A 587 -8.69 -24.95 15.46
C ARG A 587 -9.16 -23.64 14.84
N GLU A 588 -9.34 -23.60 13.53
CA GLU A 588 -9.89 -22.42 12.84
C GLU A 588 -11.34 -22.18 13.26
N MET A 589 -12.17 -23.22 13.35
CA MET A 589 -13.57 -23.10 13.79
C MET A 589 -13.68 -22.56 15.23
N SER A 590 -12.80 -23.01 16.14
CA SER A 590 -12.75 -22.48 17.51
C SER A 590 -12.24 -21.02 17.55
N LYS A 591 -11.36 -20.64 16.62
CA LYS A 591 -10.86 -19.28 16.47
C LYS A 591 -11.94 -18.35 15.91
N TRP A 592 -12.75 -18.81 14.96
CA TRP A 592 -13.90 -18.07 14.42
C TRP A 592 -14.98 -17.81 15.48
N ASN A 593 -15.27 -18.78 16.35
CA ASN A 593 -16.20 -18.58 17.48
C ASN A 593 -15.69 -17.59 18.55
N SER A 594 -14.38 -17.33 18.60
CA SER A 594 -13.79 -16.35 19.53
C SER A 594 -13.53 -14.98 18.88
N LEU A 595 -13.46 -14.92 17.55
CA LEU A 595 -13.24 -13.68 16.78
C LEU A 595 -14.54 -12.91 16.50
N SER A 596 -15.70 -13.56 16.52
CA SER A 596 -17.00 -12.89 16.34
C SER A 596 -17.29 -11.80 17.39
N ASP A 597 -16.67 -11.88 18.57
CA ASP A 597 -16.96 -10.97 19.69
C ASP A 597 -16.02 -9.75 19.80
N MET A 598 -14.94 -9.66 19.01
CA MET A 598 -13.89 -8.64 19.22
C MET A 598 -13.52 -7.77 18.00
N GLU A 599 -14.05 -8.01 16.80
CA GLU A 599 -13.35 -7.55 15.58
C GLU A 599 -13.65 -6.14 15.04
N ASN A 600 -14.62 -5.36 15.56
CA ASN A 600 -14.96 -4.07 14.91
C ASN A 600 -14.54 -2.79 15.65
N GLY A 601 -14.15 -2.80 16.92
CA GLY A 601 -13.92 -1.55 17.68
C GLY A 601 -15.13 -0.60 17.74
N VAL A 602 -16.26 -0.99 17.13
CA VAL A 602 -17.56 -0.35 17.19
C VAL A 602 -18.19 -0.79 18.49
N VAL A 603 -18.42 0.14 19.40
CA VAL A 603 -19.21 -0.12 20.61
C VAL A 603 -20.67 -0.25 20.17
N PRO A 604 -21.27 -1.46 20.19
CA PRO A 604 -22.60 -1.65 19.66
C PRO A 604 -23.63 -0.91 20.53
N ALA A 605 -24.59 -0.24 19.88
CA ALA A 605 -25.76 0.29 20.56
C ALA A 605 -26.80 -0.83 20.76
N GLY A 606 -27.64 -0.70 21.77
CA GLY A 606 -28.80 -1.55 22.00
C GLY A 606 -30.08 -0.73 21.82
N VAL A 607 -31.06 -1.29 21.10
CA VAL A 607 -32.41 -0.74 20.99
C VAL A 607 -33.38 -1.69 21.67
N LYS A 608 -33.93 -1.28 22.81
CA LYS A 608 -34.95 -2.03 23.55
C LYS A 608 -36.35 -1.63 23.10
N VAL A 609 -37.08 -2.62 22.58
CA VAL A 609 -38.49 -2.50 22.17
C VAL A 609 -39.27 -3.56 22.96
N HIS A 610 -40.18 -3.11 23.83
CA HIS A 610 -40.81 -3.97 24.85
C HIS A 610 -39.73 -4.69 25.70
N ASP A 611 -39.76 -6.03 25.76
CA ASP A 611 -38.82 -6.85 26.55
C ASP A 611 -37.63 -7.36 25.73
N LYS A 612 -37.53 -6.99 24.45
CA LYS A 612 -36.43 -7.42 23.56
C LYS A 612 -35.41 -6.31 23.33
N ILE A 613 -34.14 -6.66 23.38
CA ILE A 613 -33.01 -5.77 23.10
C ILE A 613 -32.35 -6.20 21.79
N PHE A 614 -32.37 -5.34 20.78
CA PHE A 614 -31.76 -5.57 19.48
C PHE A 614 -30.38 -4.89 19.39
N PRO A 615 -29.35 -5.58 18.89
CA PRO A 615 -28.08 -4.95 18.53
C PRO A 615 -28.26 -3.96 17.38
N ALA A 616 -27.66 -2.78 17.50
CA ALA A 616 -27.77 -1.71 16.54
C ALA A 616 -26.41 -1.05 16.25
N GLY A 617 -26.23 -0.63 15.01
CA GLY A 617 -25.03 0.10 14.58
C GLY A 617 -25.07 1.56 15.10
N PRO A 618 -24.06 2.06 15.81
CA PRO A 618 -24.04 3.45 16.25
C PRO A 618 -23.70 4.42 15.10
N GLY A 619 -24.05 5.69 15.24
CA GLY A 619 -23.48 6.76 14.43
C GLY A 619 -22.10 7.18 14.93
N HIS A 620 -21.11 7.30 14.03
CA HIS A 620 -19.82 7.96 14.31
C HIS A 620 -19.89 9.48 14.08
N PHE A 621 -21.08 10.04 14.23
CA PHE A 621 -21.38 11.47 14.11
C PHE A 621 -22.51 11.77 15.09
N GLY A 622 -22.62 13.02 15.50
CA GLY A 622 -23.55 13.37 16.57
C GLY A 622 -23.03 12.98 17.95
N LYS A 623 -23.95 12.97 18.91
CA LYS A 623 -23.63 12.65 20.30
C LYS A 623 -23.38 11.15 20.48
N GLU A 624 -22.23 10.81 21.03
CA GLU A 624 -21.86 9.41 21.29
C GLU A 624 -22.74 8.75 22.35
N ILE A 625 -23.03 7.46 22.13
CA ILE A 625 -23.76 6.61 23.08
C ILE A 625 -22.73 5.95 24.00
N SER A 626 -22.59 6.47 25.21
CA SER A 626 -21.69 5.95 26.25
C SER A 626 -22.43 5.02 27.24
N PRO A 627 -21.72 4.16 27.98
CA PRO A 627 -22.30 3.30 29.04
C PRO A 627 -23.11 4.05 30.11
N ALA A 628 -22.82 5.34 30.34
CA ALA A 628 -23.49 6.17 31.34
C ALA A 628 -24.80 6.81 30.85
N ASN A 629 -25.09 6.77 29.54
CA ASN A 629 -26.20 7.50 28.93
C ASN A 629 -27.21 6.51 28.33
N GLN A 630 -28.43 6.52 28.87
CA GLN A 630 -29.57 5.77 28.34
C GLN A 630 -30.68 6.75 27.97
N TYR A 631 -31.19 6.63 26.75
CA TYR A 631 -32.19 7.52 26.18
C TYR A 631 -33.52 6.77 26.05
N THR A 632 -34.57 7.23 26.72
CA THR A 632 -35.92 6.66 26.63
C THR A 632 -36.90 7.73 26.18
N ASN A 633 -37.60 7.50 25.07
CA ASN A 633 -38.62 8.42 24.58
C ASN A 633 -39.62 7.71 23.65
N THR A 634 -40.71 8.39 23.30
CA THR A 634 -41.65 7.97 22.26
C THR A 634 -41.04 8.10 20.87
N VAL A 635 -41.44 7.23 19.94
CA VAL A 635 -40.97 7.26 18.55
C VAL A 635 -42.01 7.87 17.60
N ALA A 636 -41.56 8.44 16.48
CA ALA A 636 -42.41 8.90 15.39
C ALA A 636 -41.73 8.70 14.03
N PHE A 637 -42.49 8.28 13.02
CA PHE A 637 -42.00 8.18 11.64
C PHE A 637 -41.97 9.55 10.97
N VAL A 638 -40.91 9.82 10.21
CA VAL A 638 -40.77 11.07 9.47
C VAL A 638 -41.40 11.00 8.08
N ILE A 639 -41.81 12.15 7.55
CA ILE A 639 -42.35 12.31 6.19
C ILE A 639 -41.48 13.35 5.45
N PRO A 640 -40.88 13.01 4.30
CA PRO A 640 -40.87 11.70 3.65
C PRO A 640 -40.07 10.65 4.45
N ILE A 641 -40.44 9.37 4.28
CA ILE A 641 -39.89 8.24 5.07
C ILE A 641 -38.37 8.08 4.93
N ASP A 642 -37.77 8.58 3.85
CA ASP A 642 -36.33 8.52 3.61
C ASP A 642 -35.58 9.72 4.18
N ALA A 643 -36.25 10.74 4.73
CA ALA A 643 -35.63 11.94 5.30
C ALA A 643 -34.62 12.66 4.39
N CYS A 644 -34.68 12.46 3.06
CA CYS A 644 -33.71 13.07 2.14
C CYS A 644 -34.05 14.52 1.78
N THR A 645 -35.28 14.96 2.05
CA THR A 645 -35.72 16.35 2.01
C THR A 645 -36.16 16.82 3.40
N PRO A 646 -36.36 18.13 3.61
CA PRO A 646 -36.83 18.64 4.91
C PRO A 646 -38.11 17.95 5.38
N ILE A 647 -38.16 17.56 6.65
CA ILE A 647 -39.29 16.83 7.23
C ILE A 647 -40.55 17.70 7.23
N GLU A 648 -41.65 17.16 6.69
CA GLU A 648 -42.95 17.81 6.56
C GLU A 648 -43.73 17.76 7.87
N ASN A 649 -43.74 16.61 8.56
CA ASN A 649 -44.49 16.38 9.80
C ASN A 649 -43.72 16.79 11.07
N LYS A 650 -43.17 18.01 11.10
CA LYS A 650 -42.32 18.50 12.20
C LYS A 650 -42.99 18.42 13.57
N ASN A 651 -44.29 18.73 13.65
CA ASN A 651 -45.03 18.74 14.91
C ASN A 651 -45.16 17.33 15.54
N ASP A 652 -45.15 16.28 14.71
CA ASP A 652 -45.30 14.91 15.18
C ASP A 652 -43.97 14.32 15.68
N VAL A 653 -42.86 14.87 15.19
CA VAL A 653 -41.48 14.40 15.42
C VAL A 653 -40.78 15.22 16.51
N ALA A 654 -41.18 16.48 16.71
CA ALA A 654 -40.57 17.37 17.70
C ALA A 654 -40.62 16.77 19.12
N GLY A 655 -39.45 16.68 19.77
CA GLY A 655 -39.31 16.12 21.10
C GLY A 655 -39.39 14.59 21.18
N LYS A 656 -39.44 13.88 20.05
CA LYS A 656 -39.50 12.40 19.96
C LYS A 656 -38.27 11.80 19.26
N PHE A 657 -38.18 10.48 19.25
CA PHE A 657 -37.21 9.73 18.43
C PHE A 657 -37.72 9.58 17.00
N ALA A 658 -36.96 10.09 16.04
CA ALA A 658 -37.35 10.08 14.63
C ALA A 658 -36.93 8.77 13.96
N ILE A 659 -37.87 8.10 13.28
CA ILE A 659 -37.61 6.88 12.51
C ILE A 659 -37.64 7.21 11.01
N ALA A 660 -36.56 6.91 10.29
CA ALA A 660 -36.51 6.93 8.82
C ALA A 660 -35.96 5.64 8.24
N LYS A 661 -36.24 5.43 6.96
CA LYS A 661 -35.68 4.35 6.16
C LYS A 661 -34.41 4.81 5.42
N ARG A 662 -33.51 3.85 5.21
CA ARG A 662 -32.37 4.01 4.32
C ARG A 662 -32.84 4.38 2.91
N GLY A 663 -32.20 5.38 2.31
CA GLY A 663 -32.54 5.97 1.02
C GLY A 663 -31.29 6.40 0.26
N GLN A 664 -31.43 7.32 -0.70
CA GLN A 664 -30.33 7.71 -1.62
C GLN A 664 -29.35 8.76 -1.04
N CYS A 665 -29.75 9.48 0.01
CA CYS A 665 -28.91 10.47 0.69
C CYS A 665 -28.10 9.87 1.86
N THR A 666 -27.08 10.60 2.32
CA THR A 666 -26.18 10.15 3.41
C THR A 666 -26.90 10.05 4.75
N PHE A 667 -26.38 9.22 5.67
CA PHE A 667 -26.94 9.07 7.02
C PHE A 667 -26.90 10.40 7.80
N ALA A 668 -25.78 11.12 7.74
CA ALA A 668 -25.63 12.44 8.37
C ALA A 668 -26.69 13.43 7.87
N GLN A 669 -26.95 13.49 6.56
CA GLN A 669 -27.97 14.37 5.99
C GLN A 669 -29.38 14.06 6.50
N LYS A 670 -29.73 12.77 6.64
CA LYS A 670 -31.02 12.35 7.21
C LYS A 670 -31.18 12.83 8.65
N VAL A 671 -30.15 12.57 9.47
CA VAL A 671 -30.16 12.95 10.89
C VAL A 671 -30.20 14.47 11.05
N ARG A 672 -29.53 15.22 10.18
CA ARG A 672 -29.59 16.70 10.14
C ARG A 672 -31.00 17.22 9.87
N HIS A 673 -31.73 16.61 8.93
CA HIS A 673 -33.14 16.98 8.69
C HIS A 673 -34.05 16.62 9.87
N MET A 674 -33.82 15.48 10.52
CA MET A 674 -34.55 15.08 11.74
C MET A 674 -34.28 16.03 12.90
N GLN A 675 -33.02 16.41 13.11
CA GLN A 675 -32.62 17.38 14.12
C GLN A 675 -33.28 18.75 13.87
N THR A 676 -33.29 19.21 12.62
CA THR A 676 -33.96 20.46 12.22
C THR A 676 -35.48 20.40 12.45
N ALA A 677 -36.07 19.20 12.44
CA ALA A 677 -37.47 18.96 12.77
C ALA A 677 -37.73 18.85 14.30
N GLY A 678 -36.69 18.97 15.13
CA GLY A 678 -36.79 18.92 16.58
C GLY A 678 -36.71 17.51 17.19
N ALA A 679 -36.26 16.50 16.44
CA ALA A 679 -36.04 15.16 16.97
C ALA A 679 -34.90 15.15 18.01
N THR A 680 -35.00 14.27 19.01
CA THR A 680 -33.96 14.14 20.06
C THR A 680 -32.97 13.01 19.80
N LEU A 681 -33.31 12.07 18.93
CA LEU A 681 -32.50 10.90 18.53
C LEU A 681 -33.01 10.39 17.17
N ALA A 682 -32.11 9.87 16.32
CA ALA A 682 -32.47 9.28 15.03
C ALA A 682 -32.32 7.75 15.00
N ILE A 683 -33.34 7.04 14.50
CA ILE A 683 -33.32 5.61 14.23
C ILE A 683 -33.44 5.40 12.72
N ILE A 684 -32.46 4.72 12.13
CA ILE A 684 -32.41 4.46 10.70
C ILE A 684 -32.62 2.98 10.43
N LEU A 685 -33.65 2.67 9.64
CA LEU A 685 -34.02 1.31 9.27
C LEU A 685 -33.40 0.93 7.92
N ASP A 686 -32.78 -0.24 7.85
CA ASP A 686 -32.25 -0.77 6.61
C ASP A 686 -33.36 -1.02 5.57
N ASN A 687 -32.98 -1.00 4.30
CA ASN A 687 -33.89 -1.25 3.18
C ASN A 687 -33.58 -2.55 2.42
N ILE A 688 -32.51 -3.27 2.80
CA ILE A 688 -32.19 -4.60 2.26
C ILE A 688 -33.15 -5.62 2.90
N PRO A 689 -33.89 -6.41 2.11
CA PRO A 689 -34.79 -7.41 2.67
C PRO A 689 -34.03 -8.51 3.42
N ASP A 690 -34.54 -8.87 4.59
CA ASP A 690 -34.11 -9.99 5.43
C ASP A 690 -32.70 -9.88 6.04
N SER A 691 -32.10 -8.68 6.01
CA SER A 691 -30.93 -8.37 6.83
C SER A 691 -31.24 -8.49 8.33
N THR A 692 -30.32 -9.11 9.07
CA THR A 692 -30.34 -9.30 10.53
C THR A 692 -28.92 -9.16 11.07
N HIS A 693 -28.79 -8.79 12.34
CA HIS A 693 -27.51 -8.75 13.06
C HIS A 693 -26.80 -10.11 13.11
N GLU A 694 -27.51 -11.23 12.91
CA GLU A 694 -26.93 -12.58 12.90
C GLU A 694 -26.29 -12.96 11.55
N SER A 695 -26.80 -12.41 10.44
CA SER A 695 -26.36 -12.73 9.09
C SER A 695 -25.44 -11.67 8.48
N THR A 696 -25.43 -10.46 9.07
CA THR A 696 -24.69 -9.29 8.60
C THR A 696 -23.94 -8.64 9.76
N ALA A 697 -22.65 -8.39 9.57
CA ALA A 697 -21.83 -7.75 10.59
C ALA A 697 -22.34 -6.34 10.91
N LEU A 698 -22.39 -6.00 12.20
CA LEU A 698 -22.69 -4.66 12.70
C LEU A 698 -21.62 -3.67 12.23
N PHE A 699 -22.05 -2.52 11.74
CA PHE A 699 -21.19 -1.42 11.31
C PHE A 699 -21.64 -0.11 11.96
N ALA A 700 -20.74 0.85 12.06
CA ALA A 700 -21.09 2.20 12.46
C ALA A 700 -21.37 3.07 11.23
N MET A 701 -22.36 3.96 11.34
CA MET A 701 -22.69 4.89 10.28
C MET A 701 -21.67 6.03 10.24
N SER A 702 -20.97 6.19 9.11
CA SER A 702 -20.00 7.27 8.91
C SER A 702 -20.67 8.62 8.67
N GLY A 703 -20.08 9.67 9.25
CA GLY A 703 -20.49 11.07 9.04
C GLY A 703 -20.00 11.64 7.71
N ASP A 704 -20.46 12.86 7.38
CA ASP A 704 -20.03 13.64 6.20
C ASP A 704 -18.92 14.66 6.53
N GLY A 705 -18.32 14.58 7.73
CA GLY A 705 -17.22 15.44 8.18
C GLY A 705 -17.62 16.85 8.65
N LYS A 706 -18.93 17.12 8.79
CA LYS A 706 -19.47 18.36 9.36
C LYS A 706 -19.95 18.09 10.78
N ASP A 707 -19.42 18.84 11.75
CA ASP A 707 -19.78 18.72 13.18
C ASP A 707 -21.03 19.56 13.52
N ASP A 708 -22.12 19.38 12.78
CA ASP A 708 -23.37 20.15 12.92
C ASP A 708 -24.57 19.31 13.40
N ILE A 709 -24.31 18.04 13.77
CA ILE A 709 -25.29 17.12 14.34
C ILE A 709 -24.98 16.97 15.83
N ASP A 710 -25.99 17.19 16.67
CA ASP A 710 -25.90 17.14 18.15
C ASP A 710 -26.74 16.00 18.75
N ILE A 711 -27.54 15.30 17.94
CA ILE A 711 -28.38 14.18 18.38
C ILE A 711 -27.71 12.83 18.12
N PRO A 712 -27.89 11.82 18.99
CA PRO A 712 -27.42 10.46 18.74
C PRO A 712 -28.19 9.79 17.60
N ALA A 713 -27.54 8.85 16.91
CA ALA A 713 -28.14 8.08 15.82
C ALA A 713 -27.82 6.59 15.93
N VAL A 714 -28.79 5.72 15.59
CA VAL A 714 -28.63 4.26 15.56
C VAL A 714 -29.21 3.65 14.29
N PHE A 715 -28.65 2.52 13.88
CA PHE A 715 -29.02 1.76 12.69
C PHE A 715 -29.57 0.38 13.06
N LEU A 716 -30.74 0.04 12.52
CA LEU A 716 -31.36 -1.28 12.68
C LEU A 716 -31.48 -1.98 11.31
N PHE A 717 -31.17 -3.27 11.30
CA PHE A 717 -31.40 -4.13 10.14
C PHE A 717 -32.90 -4.37 9.90
N SER A 718 -33.23 -4.93 8.74
CA SER A 718 -34.61 -4.95 8.26
C SER A 718 -35.56 -5.84 9.08
N GLN A 719 -35.08 -6.94 9.67
CA GLN A 719 -35.93 -7.82 10.48
C GLN A 719 -36.30 -7.17 11.83
N GLU A 720 -35.32 -6.59 12.50
CA GLU A 720 -35.47 -5.84 13.75
C GLU A 720 -36.27 -4.56 13.51
N GLY A 721 -36.04 -3.90 12.36
CA GLY A 721 -36.82 -2.76 11.91
C GLY A 721 -38.29 -3.09 11.64
N ARG A 722 -38.60 -4.27 11.10
CA ARG A 722 -39.98 -4.76 10.96
C ARG A 722 -40.62 -4.92 12.35
N PHE A 723 -39.94 -5.55 13.30
CA PHE A 723 -40.45 -5.70 14.67
C PHE A 723 -40.77 -4.35 15.33
N LEU A 724 -39.88 -3.36 15.19
CA LEU A 724 -40.11 -2.00 15.69
C LEU A 724 -41.31 -1.34 14.99
N THR A 725 -41.44 -1.52 13.67
CA THR A 725 -42.54 -0.95 12.88
C THR A 725 -43.89 -1.58 13.27
N ASP A 726 -43.94 -2.90 13.42
CA ASP A 726 -45.14 -3.64 13.83
C ASP A 726 -45.57 -3.26 15.25
N ALA A 727 -44.61 -3.10 16.17
CA ALA A 727 -44.86 -2.63 17.54
C ALA A 727 -45.44 -1.20 17.56
N PHE A 728 -44.92 -0.32 16.69
CA PHE A 728 -45.44 1.04 16.55
C PHE A 728 -46.86 1.07 15.96
N LEU A 729 -47.13 0.24 14.94
CA LEU A 729 -48.46 0.12 14.34
C LEU A 729 -49.50 -0.40 15.33
N ALA A 730 -49.10 -1.29 16.25
CA ALA A 730 -49.97 -1.79 17.31
C ALA A 730 -50.23 -0.75 18.41
N LYS A 731 -49.22 0.06 18.76
CA LYS A 731 -49.32 1.11 19.78
C LYS A 731 -48.56 2.38 19.35
N PRO A 732 -49.24 3.42 18.86
CA PRO A 732 -48.61 4.65 18.36
C PRO A 732 -47.79 5.42 19.40
N ASP A 733 -48.06 5.25 20.70
CA ASP A 733 -47.28 5.82 21.81
C ASP A 733 -46.16 4.87 22.30
N LEU A 734 -45.53 4.14 21.38
CA LEU A 734 -44.45 3.21 21.71
C LEU A 734 -43.23 3.97 22.26
N THR A 735 -42.81 3.58 23.46
CA THR A 735 -41.57 4.06 24.08
C THR A 735 -40.42 3.10 23.77
N VAL A 736 -39.33 3.63 23.23
CA VAL A 736 -38.12 2.87 22.91
C VAL A 736 -36.98 3.36 23.78
N THR A 737 -36.14 2.43 24.25
CA THR A 737 -34.96 2.75 25.05
C THR A 737 -33.69 2.40 24.30
N ILE A 738 -32.75 3.34 24.25
CA ILE A 738 -31.50 3.21 23.49
C ILE A 738 -30.31 3.51 24.40
N GLY A 739 -29.27 2.70 24.30
CA GLY A 739 -28.06 2.82 25.12
C GLY A 739 -26.95 1.95 24.58
N GLU A 740 -25.86 1.84 25.33
CA GLU A 740 -24.75 0.96 24.99
C GLU A 740 -25.15 -0.50 25.28
N LEU A 741 -24.95 -1.41 24.31
CA LEU A 741 -25.52 -2.76 24.36
C LEU A 741 -25.03 -3.56 25.58
N LYS A 742 -23.75 -3.42 25.96
CA LYS A 742 -23.17 -4.16 27.09
C LYS A 742 -23.72 -3.66 28.43
N ALA A 743 -23.77 -2.34 28.63
CA ALA A 743 -24.39 -1.75 29.81
C ALA A 743 -25.88 -2.10 29.92
N MET A 744 -26.63 -2.07 28.82
CA MET A 744 -28.05 -2.43 28.81
C MET A 744 -28.29 -3.90 29.14
N LYS A 745 -27.45 -4.82 28.64
CA LYS A 745 -27.53 -6.24 28.98
C LYS A 745 -27.22 -6.47 30.46
N SER A 746 -26.14 -5.88 30.97
CA SER A 746 -25.75 -6.01 32.38
C SER A 746 -26.79 -5.43 33.34
N HIS A 747 -27.40 -4.29 33.01
CA HIS A 747 -28.50 -3.74 33.81
C HIS A 747 -29.73 -4.65 33.76
N TYR A 748 -30.07 -5.21 32.61
CA TYR A 748 -31.22 -6.11 32.45
C TYR A 748 -31.04 -7.40 33.26
N GLU A 749 -29.86 -8.01 33.19
CA GLU A 749 -29.46 -9.20 33.97
C GLU A 749 -29.52 -8.93 35.48
N ASN A 750 -29.03 -7.78 35.95
CA ASN A 750 -29.05 -7.41 37.37
C ASN A 750 -30.46 -7.08 37.92
N THR A 751 -31.42 -6.67 37.09
CA THR A 751 -32.81 -6.41 37.51
C THR A 751 -33.71 -7.63 37.53
N CYS A 752 -33.29 -8.76 36.97
CA CYS A 752 -34.11 -9.98 36.84
C CYS A 752 -33.84 -11.02 37.94
N ASP A 753 -33.04 -10.71 38.97
CA ASP A 753 -32.84 -11.57 40.15
C ASP A 753 -34.05 -11.59 41.12
N ASP A 754 -35.01 -10.67 40.98
CA ASP A 754 -36.23 -10.59 41.79
C ASP A 754 -37.43 -11.28 41.12
N GLY A 755 -37.36 -12.60 40.96
CA GLY A 755 -38.52 -13.50 40.99
C GLY A 755 -39.57 -13.46 39.86
N ASN A 756 -39.34 -12.76 38.75
CA ASN A 756 -40.20 -12.86 37.56
C ASN A 756 -39.41 -13.37 36.35
N ASN A 757 -39.96 -14.37 35.64
CA ASN A 757 -39.42 -14.92 34.39
C ASN A 757 -39.20 -13.80 33.36
N CYS A 758 -37.96 -13.32 33.26
CA CYS A 758 -37.50 -12.49 32.15
C CYS A 758 -37.03 -13.41 31.04
N GLU A 759 -37.77 -13.54 29.94
CA GLU A 759 -37.22 -14.14 28.71
C GLU A 759 -36.15 -13.18 28.14
N THR A 760 -34.90 -13.36 28.54
CA THR A 760 -33.78 -12.98 27.66
C THR A 760 -33.81 -13.94 26.49
N VAL A 761 -33.82 -13.43 25.25
CA VAL A 761 -33.44 -14.25 24.10
C VAL A 761 -31.96 -14.57 24.28
N LEU A 762 -31.70 -15.66 24.99
CA LEU A 762 -30.49 -16.48 25.13
C LEU A 762 -30.72 -17.38 26.38
N GLU A 763 -31.54 -18.43 26.26
CA GLU A 763 -31.46 -19.55 27.20
C GLU A 763 -30.80 -20.75 26.53
N THR A 764 -29.67 -21.18 27.11
CA THR A 764 -29.19 -22.56 27.05
C THR A 764 -29.81 -23.34 28.22
N PRO A 765 -30.36 -24.55 28.03
CA PRO A 765 -30.87 -25.33 29.14
C PRO A 765 -29.71 -25.88 29.98
N THR A 766 -29.71 -25.56 31.27
CA THR A 766 -28.91 -26.23 32.30
C THR A 766 -29.62 -27.50 32.73
N ASP A 767 -29.02 -28.66 32.50
CA ASP A 767 -29.42 -29.90 33.16
C ASP A 767 -28.42 -30.23 34.27
N THR A 768 -28.93 -30.33 35.48
CA THR A 768 -28.19 -30.65 36.70
C THR A 768 -27.97 -32.15 36.79
N ASN A 769 -26.78 -32.67 36.41
CA ASN A 769 -26.34 -33.99 36.89
C ASN A 769 -24.84 -34.36 36.74
N ASP A 770 -23.92 -33.44 36.42
CA ASP A 770 -22.54 -33.83 36.09
C ASP A 770 -21.45 -33.39 37.10
N LYS A 771 -21.77 -33.30 38.39
CA LYS A 771 -20.72 -33.10 39.42
C LYS A 771 -19.87 -34.36 39.67
N GLU A 772 -20.34 -35.56 39.33
CA GLU A 772 -19.54 -36.80 39.44
C GLU A 772 -18.68 -37.09 38.20
N SER A 773 -19.02 -36.52 37.03
CA SER A 773 -18.29 -36.72 35.78
C SER A 773 -16.99 -35.90 35.71
N PHE A 774 -16.98 -34.70 36.29
CA PHE A 774 -15.84 -33.77 36.20
C PHE A 774 -14.63 -34.24 37.03
N ASP A 775 -14.85 -34.83 38.21
CA ASP A 775 -13.77 -35.39 39.03
C ASP A 775 -13.21 -36.69 38.45
N HIS A 776 -14.03 -37.48 37.75
CA HIS A 776 -13.56 -38.64 37.00
C HIS A 776 -12.67 -38.21 35.82
N LEU A 777 -13.08 -37.19 35.07
CA LEU A 777 -12.30 -36.62 33.95
C LEU A 777 -10.97 -36.02 34.39
N LYS A 778 -10.94 -35.33 35.54
CA LYS A 778 -9.72 -34.76 36.11
C LYS A 778 -8.71 -35.84 36.53
N LYS A 779 -9.22 -36.96 37.06
CA LYS A 779 -8.39 -38.12 37.45
C LYS A 779 -7.82 -38.84 36.22
N VAL A 780 -8.62 -39.02 35.17
CA VAL A 780 -8.18 -39.62 33.90
C VAL A 780 -7.17 -38.73 33.17
N LEU A 781 -7.37 -37.42 33.14
CA LEU A 781 -6.41 -36.46 32.56
C LEU A 781 -5.09 -36.42 33.32
N SER A 782 -5.11 -36.55 34.65
CA SER A 782 -3.88 -36.63 35.46
C SER A 782 -3.11 -37.93 35.25
N GLN A 783 -3.80 -39.06 35.01
CA GLN A 783 -3.17 -40.33 34.69
C GLN A 783 -2.58 -40.34 33.27
N LEU A 784 -3.25 -39.71 32.31
CA LEU A 784 -2.76 -39.57 30.94
C LEU A 784 -1.55 -38.63 30.84
N ALA A 785 -1.53 -37.53 31.60
CA ALA A 785 -0.37 -36.64 31.69
C ALA A 785 0.85 -37.35 32.29
N ALA A 786 0.65 -38.17 33.35
CA ALA A 786 1.72 -38.98 33.93
C ALA A 786 2.21 -40.08 32.98
N GLN A 787 1.33 -40.68 32.17
CA GLN A 787 1.71 -41.62 31.11
C GLN A 787 2.49 -40.96 29.96
N PHE A 788 2.18 -39.70 29.66
CA PHE A 788 2.85 -38.94 28.61
C PHE A 788 4.26 -38.52 29.05
N GLU A 789 4.45 -38.11 30.30
CA GLU A 789 5.79 -37.82 30.85
C GLU A 789 6.69 -39.06 30.96
N LEU A 790 6.12 -40.22 31.30
CA LEU A 790 6.83 -41.52 31.28
C LEU A 790 7.20 -41.99 29.86
N SER A 791 6.47 -41.53 28.83
CA SER A 791 6.78 -41.85 27.43
C SER A 791 7.91 -40.97 26.87
N LEU A 792 7.99 -39.70 27.30
CA LEU A 792 9.06 -38.78 26.94
C LEU A 792 10.40 -39.17 27.58
N SER A 793 10.39 -39.69 28.82
CA SER A 793 11.62 -40.20 29.47
C SER A 793 12.16 -41.49 28.84
N ASN A 794 11.31 -42.28 28.18
CA ASN A 794 11.72 -43.52 27.51
C ASN A 794 12.25 -43.27 26.08
N GLU A 795 11.96 -42.13 25.47
CA GLU A 795 12.57 -41.74 24.18
C GLU A 795 13.98 -41.14 24.35
N GLU A 796 14.26 -40.44 25.47
CA GLU A 796 15.63 -39.99 25.80
C GLU A 796 16.58 -41.15 26.18
N GLN A 797 16.05 -42.28 26.65
CA GLN A 797 16.86 -43.50 26.88
C GLN A 797 17.10 -44.33 25.62
N LYS A 798 16.22 -44.27 24.61
CA LYS A 798 16.44 -44.96 23.32
C LYS A 798 17.39 -44.23 22.37
N ALA A 799 17.55 -42.91 22.50
CA ALA A 799 18.54 -42.16 21.75
C ALA A 799 19.99 -42.35 22.25
N ASN A 800 20.18 -42.88 23.47
CA ASN A 800 21.49 -43.11 24.07
C ASN A 800 22.05 -44.55 23.88
N ASP A 801 21.25 -45.50 23.38
CA ASP A 801 21.68 -46.91 23.19
C ASP A 801 22.05 -47.27 21.74
N GLU A 802 21.91 -46.36 20.76
CA GLU A 802 22.25 -46.61 19.34
C GLU A 802 23.55 -45.91 18.86
N SER A 803 24.41 -45.41 19.77
CA SER A 803 25.73 -44.86 19.41
C SER A 803 26.95 -45.63 19.95
N ASP A 804 26.78 -46.84 20.49
CA ASP A 804 27.89 -47.72 20.87
C ASP A 804 28.09 -48.86 19.84
N ASN A 805 28.90 -48.57 18.81
CA ASN A 805 29.95 -49.45 18.26
C ASN A 805 30.30 -49.08 16.80
N VAL A 806 31.11 -48.03 16.59
CA VAL A 806 32.33 -48.11 15.77
C VAL A 806 33.34 -47.08 16.30
N ILE A 807 34.31 -47.54 17.08
CA ILE A 807 35.51 -46.79 17.46
C ILE A 807 36.55 -46.97 16.36
N ILE A 808 36.99 -45.89 15.69
CA ILE A 808 38.37 -45.75 15.18
C ILE A 808 38.88 -44.34 15.50
N SER A 809 40.15 -44.27 15.87
CA SER A 809 40.85 -43.36 16.78
C SER A 809 41.05 -41.90 16.35
N LYS A 810 40.88 -41.00 17.33
CA LYS A 810 41.34 -39.61 17.35
C LYS A 810 42.85 -39.56 17.65
N SER A 811 43.69 -39.85 16.64
CA SER A 811 45.13 -39.55 16.70
C SER A 811 45.73 -39.43 15.30
N LYS A 812 45.40 -38.34 14.61
CA LYS A 812 46.23 -37.70 13.57
C LYS A 812 45.63 -36.34 13.22
N TYR A 813 46.50 -35.36 13.05
CA TYR A 813 46.26 -33.95 12.70
C TYR A 813 45.99 -32.97 13.87
N ILE A 814 47.02 -32.84 14.70
CA ILE A 814 47.62 -31.53 15.02
C ILE A 814 48.90 -31.40 14.15
N SER A 815 49.29 -30.17 13.80
CA SER A 815 50.32 -29.68 12.84
C SER A 815 49.81 -29.60 11.39
N ASP A 816 49.85 -28.47 10.68
CA ASP A 816 50.80 -27.35 10.73
C ASP A 816 50.14 -25.96 10.70
N ASP A 817 50.66 -25.06 11.54
CA ASP A 817 50.75 -23.62 11.29
C ASP A 817 51.77 -23.36 10.18
N GLY A 818 51.41 -22.50 9.23
CA GLY A 818 52.31 -22.05 8.16
C GLY A 818 51.76 -20.84 7.41
N ASN A 819 52.05 -19.65 7.96
CA ASN A 819 52.16 -18.32 7.33
C ASN A 819 51.45 -18.08 5.98
N LEU A 820 50.56 -17.07 5.96
CA LEU A 820 50.51 -16.04 4.92
C LEU A 820 49.76 -14.82 5.46
N GLU A 821 50.54 -13.86 5.98
CA GLU A 821 50.12 -12.47 6.16
C GLU A 821 49.92 -11.81 4.78
N GLY A 822 48.83 -11.07 4.61
CA GLY A 822 48.61 -10.16 3.47
C GLY A 822 47.21 -9.55 3.49
N PRO A 823 47.03 -8.22 3.32
CA PRO A 823 45.73 -7.57 3.39
C PRO A 823 44.91 -7.86 2.11
N PRO A 824 43.57 -7.97 2.18
CA PRO A 824 42.76 -8.10 0.98
C PRO A 824 42.76 -6.78 0.19
N HIS A 825 43.13 -6.91 -1.09
CA HIS A 825 43.31 -5.84 -2.06
C HIS A 825 42.06 -4.99 -2.31
N ALA A 826 42.29 -3.68 -2.43
CA ALA A 826 41.35 -2.68 -2.94
C ALA A 826 40.95 -2.96 -4.39
N CYS A 827 39.69 -2.68 -4.72
CA CYS A 827 39.17 -2.73 -6.09
C CYS A 827 39.85 -1.65 -6.95
N THR A 828 40.73 -2.06 -7.86
CA THR A 828 41.19 -1.23 -8.97
C THR A 828 40.60 -1.74 -10.28
N THR A 829 39.99 -0.81 -11.00
CA THR A 829 39.47 -0.93 -12.37
C THR A 829 40.53 -1.50 -13.31
N LYS A 830 40.22 -2.59 -14.01
CA LYS A 830 40.98 -3.03 -15.19
C LYS A 830 40.31 -2.46 -16.44
N THR A 831 41.01 -1.53 -17.06
CA THR A 831 40.95 -1.24 -18.49
C THR A 831 41.60 -2.39 -19.25
N ASP A 832 40.89 -2.99 -20.19
CA ASP A 832 41.48 -3.84 -21.21
C ASP A 832 42.03 -2.95 -22.32
N ASP A 833 43.32 -3.09 -22.63
CA ASP A 833 43.84 -2.95 -24.00
C ASP A 833 45.21 -3.64 -24.16
N GLU A 834 45.24 -4.49 -25.18
CA GLU A 834 46.31 -4.79 -26.16
C GLU A 834 47.67 -5.41 -25.75
N THR A 835 47.83 -6.67 -26.20
CA THR A 835 48.93 -7.27 -26.99
C THR A 835 50.41 -7.20 -26.56
N ASN A 836 51.00 -8.39 -26.38
CA ASN A 836 52.31 -8.87 -26.88
C ASN A 836 53.53 -7.92 -26.92
N GLU A 837 54.57 -8.17 -26.11
CA GLU A 837 55.85 -8.79 -26.53
C GLU A 837 56.90 -8.78 -25.39
N GLN A 838 57.89 -9.67 -25.55
CA GLN A 838 58.95 -10.07 -24.61
C GLN A 838 60.08 -9.03 -24.42
N ILE A 839 61.03 -9.37 -23.51
CA ILE A 839 62.43 -8.90 -23.32
C ILE A 839 62.58 -8.12 -21.98
N VAL A 840 63.01 -8.76 -20.87
CA VAL A 840 64.39 -9.11 -20.42
C VAL A 840 65.26 -7.89 -19.99
N ALA A 841 65.44 -7.81 -18.67
CA ALA A 841 66.67 -7.55 -17.89
C ALA A 841 67.18 -6.13 -17.53
N THR A 842 67.79 -6.13 -16.32
CA THR A 842 68.81 -5.24 -15.70
C THR A 842 68.33 -3.87 -15.19
N VAL A 843 68.25 -3.59 -13.88
CA VAL A 843 69.30 -3.49 -12.82
C VAL A 843 70.37 -2.45 -13.17
N GLU A 844 70.35 -1.29 -12.51
CA GLU A 844 71.47 -0.83 -11.67
C GLU A 844 71.12 0.44 -10.86
N ASP A 845 71.65 0.41 -9.64
CA ASP A 845 71.66 1.40 -8.56
C ASP A 845 72.36 2.73 -8.93
N VAL A 846 72.24 3.70 -8.00
CA VAL A 846 73.35 4.49 -7.39
C VAL A 846 72.86 5.91 -7.04
N THR A 847 72.34 6.00 -5.81
CA THR A 847 72.73 6.88 -4.70
C THR A 847 73.06 8.37 -4.88
N LYS A 848 72.49 9.14 -3.91
CA LYS A 848 73.14 10.18 -3.06
C LYS A 848 73.35 11.57 -3.70
N GLU A 849 73.26 12.71 -3.01
CA GLU A 849 72.90 13.17 -1.66
C GLU A 849 73.02 14.73 -1.73
N THR A 850 72.58 15.45 -0.67
CA THR A 850 72.85 16.88 -0.32
C THR A 850 72.04 17.99 -1.02
N GLU A 851 71.56 19.07 -0.38
CA GLU A 851 71.22 19.48 1.00
C GLU A 851 70.76 20.96 0.99
N SER A 852 70.04 21.38 2.05
CA SER A 852 69.70 22.76 2.52
C SER A 852 68.59 23.55 1.77
N LYS A 853 67.40 23.79 2.34
CA LYS A 853 66.95 24.61 3.51
C LYS A 853 67.11 26.13 3.35
N ASN A 854 65.98 26.85 3.29
CA ASN A 854 65.63 27.89 4.27
C ASN A 854 64.22 28.49 4.04
N GLU A 855 63.34 28.18 5.00
CA GLU A 855 62.21 29.00 5.47
C GLU A 855 62.77 30.13 6.39
N PRO A 856 62.03 31.20 6.77
CA PRO A 856 61.04 31.11 7.85
C PRO A 856 59.75 31.97 7.60
N ASP A 857 58.55 31.57 8.08
CA ASP A 857 58.01 31.68 9.46
C ASP A 857 57.85 33.15 9.93
N ARG A 858 56.83 33.62 10.66
CA ARG A 858 55.57 33.11 11.24
C ARG A 858 55.02 34.30 12.04
N PHE A 859 53.70 34.44 12.19
CA PHE A 859 52.99 34.59 13.47
C PHE A 859 51.48 34.60 13.25
#